data_AF-A0A1H2EU43-F1
#
_entry.id   AF-A0A1H2EU43-F1
#
_cell.length_a   1.000
_cell.length_b   1.000
_cell.length_c   1.000
_cell.angle_alpha   90.00
_cell.angle_beta   90.00
_cell.angle_gamma   90.00
#
_symmetry.space_group_name_H-M   'P 1'
#
loop_
_entity.id
_entity.type
_entity.pdbx_description
1 polymer ?
#
loop_
_entity_poly.entity_id
_entity_poly.type
_entity_poly.pdbx_seq_one_letter_code
_entity_poly.pdbx_strand_id
1 'polypeptide(L)'
;MNKQYNLLSLALLSLSLVLPATQAKAQSTLYFGALGTGGSGTWDSGTNGTWNTAVNGDIANITPWINGDVADFAGTAGTVTSTGGMTASGIIFDTAGYTITGSAITLAGPTPTLVMNQNATINASLAGTSGFTVAGTGTLTLGVLPTATGGYSVIGGSTLQFANVGTTGAGTYVSQAIAVGTGSNLVFSNSTSTNESNTSALSGSGNVTISGFGTSYFNLNGTNTESSLTINLTQGSASAASWYVGTVFIGAPTTTPTPNAVNIGTLTVNSGYVEVRQSMTMGGINGTGGAITSDSAASGTILTLNGTGSYTYSGTVGKSANLLGTAIADTARSANVTVNKTGTGTQSIAVGNWTGTTTVSAGTLEVVSANLTGTVTVSGGTLLIDSGTLSGVTSISAGTLELVSGSLTAGSTGLSSGTYVAAGATFNLDSGTAYSGTGAGIKGTVNIGSGGTFYLNNVYGGNVAGSTLGAYLLSTTKFNGAGNLVISGASSTTSGPGYWGFNSTGMINITGTTTINISPAGTSANVGLGIVYANAVNAFSTSSLMDIEAGIFDTRYGQTFAGLTGQAGTYVTNDLTTVAIDTINLASGTQTFQGNIGTASNNGFTVGGNYVGITKTGAGTQILKGTNTYTGATTVSAGALLLNGTGSISASTATVSGVNASNKATYGGAGSIYKTNVGNFGILQVGDANDSTNASRYSLTATGAVTTTSGSALSFILAGTTAGSGYSQLAMGTNLLTIGTGTDLTLTLNYAASVNDAFNIVTGTTAVSGLFASLNGTTTTLADGSTFTLGSDVLRINYGAGGGITLTVLSVPEPSTVVLLGGGALFLAMAIRRRLALERI
;
A
#
# COMPACT_ATOMS: atom_id res chain seq x y z
N MET A 1 -26.71 37.89 35.81
CA MET A 1 -26.75 38.75 37.01
C MET A 1 -25.33 38.95 37.52
N ASN A 2 -25.08 40.16 38.01
CA ASN A 2 -23.78 40.81 38.25
C ASN A 2 -23.14 40.45 39.61
N LYS A 3 -21.80 40.50 39.63
CA LYS A 3 -20.85 40.95 40.69
C LYS A 3 -20.86 40.26 42.09
N GLN A 4 -19.66 39.98 42.64
CA GLN A 4 -18.99 40.79 43.71
C GLN A 4 -17.88 40.03 44.51
N TYR A 5 -16.70 40.68 44.55
CA TYR A 5 -15.74 40.96 45.64
C TYR A 5 -14.87 39.93 46.42
N ASN A 6 -13.57 40.28 46.34
CA ASN A 6 -12.55 40.49 47.39
C ASN A 6 -11.92 39.32 48.15
N LEU A 7 -10.68 39.04 47.74
CA LEU A 7 -9.58 38.47 48.52
C LEU A 7 -8.96 39.56 49.42
N LEU A 8 -8.89 39.32 50.73
CA LEU A 8 -7.79 39.78 51.60
C LEU A 8 -7.85 39.06 52.96
N SER A 9 -6.77 38.38 53.37
CA SER A 9 -6.43 37.96 54.76
C SER A 9 -5.36 36.86 54.72
N LEU A 10 -4.26 36.82 55.46
CA LEU A 10 -3.52 37.75 56.33
C LEU A 10 -2.20 36.99 56.56
N ALA A 11 -1.05 37.61 56.31
CA ALA A 11 0.25 36.98 56.48
C ALA A 11 0.54 36.74 57.98
N LEU A 12 0.83 35.49 58.36
CA LEU A 12 1.45 35.19 59.65
C LEU A 12 2.96 35.45 59.55
N LEU A 13 3.41 36.38 60.39
CA LEU A 13 4.78 36.77 60.61
C LEU A 13 5.54 35.62 61.33
N SER A 14 6.39 34.88 60.64
CA SER A 14 7.40 34.04 61.30
C SER A 14 8.64 34.88 61.57
N LEU A 15 8.93 35.06 62.86
CA LEU A 15 10.10 35.75 63.37
C LEU A 15 11.35 34.88 63.10
N SER A 16 11.93 35.03 61.91
CA SER A 16 13.22 34.43 61.57
C SER A 16 14.33 35.16 62.32
N LEU A 17 14.93 34.47 63.29
CA LEU A 17 16.17 34.84 63.95
C LEU A 17 17.24 35.05 62.87
N VAL A 18 17.53 36.31 62.52
CA VAL A 18 18.62 36.67 61.61
C VAL A 18 19.93 36.44 62.36
N LEU A 19 20.42 35.21 62.31
CA LEU A 19 21.86 34.95 62.43
C LEU A 19 22.52 35.77 61.31
N PRO A 20 23.58 36.55 61.58
CA PRO A 20 24.26 37.30 60.53
C PRO A 20 24.67 36.31 59.45
N ALA A 21 24.10 36.46 58.24
CA ALA A 21 24.59 35.77 57.08
C ALA A 21 26.08 36.09 56.98
N THR A 22 26.94 35.10 57.19
CA THR A 22 28.35 35.22 56.88
C THR A 22 28.43 35.67 55.43
N GLN A 23 28.87 36.90 55.19
CA GLN A 23 29.14 37.38 53.84
C GLN A 23 29.99 36.32 53.14
N ALA A 24 29.51 35.81 52.01
CA ALA A 24 30.29 34.90 51.19
C ALA A 24 31.57 35.63 50.79
N LYS A 25 32.73 35.09 51.20
CA LYS A 25 34.04 35.52 50.71
C LYS A 25 34.01 35.44 49.17
N ALA A 26 34.51 36.46 48.49
CA ALA A 26 34.75 36.38 47.05
C ALA A 26 35.72 35.21 46.76
N GLN A 27 35.28 34.27 45.94
CA GLN A 27 36.08 33.12 45.55
C GLN A 27 37.16 33.57 44.57
N SER A 28 38.40 33.16 44.81
CA SER A 28 39.52 33.40 43.88
C SER A 28 39.81 32.12 43.09
N THR A 29 40.22 32.26 41.83
CA THR A 29 40.75 31.13 41.05
C THR A 29 42.24 31.00 41.34
N LEU A 30 42.67 29.80 41.74
CA LEU A 30 44.07 29.46 42.00
C LEU A 30 44.53 28.42 40.99
N TYR A 31 45.68 28.65 40.38
CA TYR A 31 46.27 27.82 39.34
C TYR A 31 47.22 26.79 39.94
N PHE A 32 47.11 25.53 39.52
CA PHE A 32 47.92 24.44 40.04
C PHE A 32 49.38 24.46 39.55
N GLY A 33 50.30 24.11 40.44
CA GLY A 33 51.76 24.11 40.23
C GLY A 33 52.41 25.41 40.71
N ALA A 34 53.68 25.33 41.17
CA ALA A 34 54.43 26.47 41.74
C ALA A 34 54.41 27.74 40.87
N LEU A 35 54.32 27.58 39.55
CA LEU A 35 54.33 28.66 38.57
C LEU A 35 52.99 28.83 37.83
N GLY A 36 51.94 28.14 38.27
CA GLY A 36 50.69 27.99 37.51
C GLY A 36 50.86 27.17 36.23
N THR A 37 51.98 26.46 36.08
CA THR A 37 52.34 25.69 34.87
C THR A 37 51.85 24.25 34.91
N GLY A 38 51.13 23.84 35.95
CA GLY A 38 50.67 22.48 36.12
C GLY A 38 51.71 21.48 36.63
N GLY A 39 51.43 20.19 36.40
CA GLY A 39 52.29 19.04 36.69
C GLY A 39 51.65 18.03 37.64
N SER A 40 52.47 17.19 38.24
CA SER A 40 52.07 16.31 39.36
C SER A 40 52.39 16.98 40.69
N GLY A 41 51.58 16.73 41.72
CA GLY A 41 51.82 17.31 43.04
C GLY A 41 50.74 17.01 44.06
N THR A 42 50.78 17.74 45.18
CA THR A 42 49.90 17.55 46.32
C THR A 42 48.90 18.71 46.41
N TRP A 43 47.62 18.41 46.63
CA TRP A 43 46.61 19.39 46.99
C TRP A 43 46.47 19.40 48.51
N ASP A 44 47.13 20.37 49.16
CA ASP A 44 47.07 20.62 50.60
C ASP A 44 46.84 22.11 50.92
N SER A 45 46.35 22.41 52.13
CA SER A 45 46.04 23.77 52.61
C SER A 45 47.14 24.43 53.44
N GLY A 46 48.34 23.85 53.47
CA GLY A 46 49.37 24.19 54.47
C GLY A 46 50.75 24.52 53.90
N THR A 47 51.03 24.19 52.64
CA THR A 47 52.33 24.42 52.01
C THR A 47 52.29 25.53 50.97
N ASN A 48 53.22 26.49 51.08
CA ASN A 48 53.51 27.42 49.99
C ASN A 48 54.30 26.65 48.91
N GLY A 49 53.85 26.69 47.66
CA GLY A 49 54.58 26.13 46.52
C GLY A 49 53.75 25.29 45.55
N THR A 50 52.49 25.00 45.85
CA THR A 50 51.61 24.13 45.05
C THR A 50 50.56 24.89 44.24
N TRP A 51 50.25 26.14 44.61
CA TRP A 51 49.26 26.98 43.95
C TRP A 51 49.81 28.38 43.64
N ASN A 52 49.24 29.00 42.62
CA ASN A 52 49.59 30.33 42.15
C ASN A 52 48.34 31.18 41.91
N THR A 53 48.39 32.49 42.16
CA THR A 53 47.27 33.41 41.88
C THR A 53 47.17 33.85 40.40
N ALA A 54 48.15 33.51 39.56
CA ALA A 54 48.17 33.82 38.13
C ALA A 54 48.91 32.76 37.28
N VAL A 55 48.61 32.70 35.98
CA VAL A 55 49.35 31.89 34.99
C VAL A 55 50.48 32.73 34.36
N ASN A 56 51.47 33.13 35.15
CA ASN A 56 52.51 34.05 34.68
C ASN A 56 53.95 33.56 34.90
N GLY A 57 54.16 32.37 35.45
CA GLY A 57 55.50 31.87 35.70
C GLY A 57 56.24 32.55 36.84
N ASP A 58 55.54 33.37 37.65
CA ASP A 58 56.14 34.18 38.70
C ASP A 58 56.03 33.51 40.08
N ILE A 59 57.18 33.32 40.73
CA ILE A 59 57.29 32.78 42.09
C ILE A 59 56.66 33.71 43.14
N ALA A 60 56.52 35.01 42.85
CA ALA A 60 55.93 35.99 43.76
C ALA A 60 54.44 35.76 44.02
N ASN A 61 53.77 34.98 43.15
CA ASN A 61 52.35 34.70 43.21
C ASN A 61 52.03 33.33 43.83
N ILE A 62 53.05 32.61 44.34
CA ILE A 62 52.88 31.36 45.06
C ILE A 62 52.07 31.61 46.35
N THR A 63 51.01 30.83 46.53
CA THR A 63 50.08 30.92 47.66
C THR A 63 49.73 29.51 48.14
N PRO A 64 49.38 29.30 49.42
CA PRO A 64 48.80 28.03 49.83
C PRO A 64 47.37 27.90 49.30
N TRP A 65 46.84 26.67 49.23
CA TRP A 65 45.42 26.47 48.92
C TRP A 65 44.55 27.11 50.00
N ILE A 66 43.54 27.84 49.56
CA ILE A 66 42.54 28.44 50.45
C ILE A 66 41.24 27.67 50.27
N ASN A 67 40.83 26.99 51.34
CA ASN A 67 39.58 26.23 51.35
C ASN A 67 38.37 27.11 50.96
N GLY A 68 37.60 26.65 49.97
CA GLY A 68 36.46 27.35 49.38
C GLY A 68 36.75 28.19 48.14
N ASP A 69 38.01 28.23 47.67
CA ASP A 69 38.35 28.86 46.38
C ASP A 69 38.12 27.91 45.18
N VAL A 70 38.43 28.38 43.97
CA VAL A 70 38.31 27.62 42.71
C VAL A 70 39.68 27.11 42.31
N ALA A 71 39.80 25.80 42.08
CA ALA A 71 41.03 25.18 41.62
C ALA A 71 41.08 25.13 40.09
N ASP A 72 42.14 25.63 39.47
CA ASP A 72 42.34 25.59 38.03
C ASP A 72 43.59 24.75 37.66
N PHE A 73 43.34 23.68 36.91
CA PHE A 73 44.35 22.75 36.41
C PHE A 73 44.64 23.04 34.92
N ALA A 74 45.57 23.95 34.70
CA ALA A 74 46.09 24.34 33.38
C ALA A 74 47.53 23.84 33.17
N GLY A 75 48.17 24.19 32.04
CA GLY A 75 49.59 23.90 31.78
C GLY A 75 49.89 22.44 31.46
N THR A 76 50.86 21.83 32.14
CA THR A 76 51.28 20.42 31.92
C THR A 76 50.41 19.49 32.76
N ALA A 77 49.75 18.50 32.16
CA ALA A 77 48.94 17.55 32.92
C ALA A 77 49.78 16.67 33.86
N GLY A 78 49.19 16.23 34.97
CA GLY A 78 49.81 15.30 35.91
C GLY A 78 48.83 14.70 36.92
N THR A 79 49.37 14.00 37.92
CA THR A 79 48.59 13.41 39.02
C THR A 79 48.62 14.33 40.24
N VAL A 80 47.44 14.68 40.74
CA VAL A 80 47.24 15.57 41.89
C VAL A 80 46.69 14.75 43.05
N THR A 81 47.40 14.73 44.18
CA THR A 81 47.01 13.93 45.35
C THR A 81 46.42 14.82 46.45
N SER A 82 45.14 14.64 46.77
CA SER A 82 44.43 15.34 47.87
C SER A 82 44.77 14.72 49.23
N THR A 83 45.18 15.55 50.19
CA THR A 83 45.64 15.10 51.53
C THR A 83 44.56 15.07 52.62
N GLY A 84 43.32 15.43 52.29
CA GLY A 84 42.16 15.39 53.20
C GLY A 84 41.81 16.75 53.82
N GLY A 85 40.52 17.00 54.06
CA GLY A 85 40.01 18.28 54.56
C GLY A 85 39.97 19.41 53.53
N MET A 86 40.15 19.09 52.23
CA MET A 86 40.08 20.07 51.16
C MET A 86 38.62 20.44 50.86
N THR A 87 38.34 21.74 50.82
CA THR A 87 37.07 22.27 50.33
C THR A 87 37.29 23.15 49.10
N ALA A 88 36.45 23.01 48.09
CA ALA A 88 36.54 23.77 46.84
C ALA A 88 35.15 24.23 46.41
N SER A 89 35.05 25.47 45.91
CA SER A 89 33.79 25.97 45.33
C SER A 89 33.67 25.75 43.83
N GLY A 90 34.79 25.46 43.17
CA GLY A 90 34.81 25.00 41.79
C GLY A 90 36.12 24.33 41.43
N ILE A 91 36.10 23.59 40.33
CA ILE A 91 37.28 22.94 39.74
C ILE A 91 37.26 23.19 38.24
N ILE A 92 38.37 23.62 37.65
CA ILE A 92 38.53 23.88 36.22
C ILE A 92 39.65 22.97 35.70
N PHE A 93 39.42 22.33 34.56
CA PHE A 93 40.47 21.62 33.82
C PHE A 93 40.60 22.20 32.42
N ASP A 94 41.70 22.93 32.21
CA ASP A 94 42.06 23.54 30.93
C ASP A 94 43.03 22.68 30.11
N THR A 95 43.55 21.60 30.69
CA THR A 95 44.49 20.66 30.03
C THR A 95 43.99 19.23 30.15
N ALA A 96 44.05 18.49 29.04
CA ALA A 96 43.62 17.09 29.02
C ALA A 96 44.60 16.18 29.77
N GLY A 97 44.08 15.17 30.48
CA GLY A 97 44.87 14.09 31.07
C GLY A 97 45.22 14.25 32.55
N TYR A 98 44.77 15.32 33.21
CA TYR A 98 44.90 15.43 34.66
C TYR A 98 44.14 14.32 35.40
N THR A 99 44.73 13.83 36.50
CA THR A 99 44.10 12.86 37.40
C THR A 99 44.20 13.34 38.84
N ILE A 100 43.07 13.53 39.52
CA ILE A 100 43.03 13.77 40.97
C ILE A 100 42.83 12.44 41.70
N THR A 101 43.62 12.18 42.75
CA THR A 101 43.51 10.99 43.60
C THR A 101 43.68 11.35 45.08
N GLY A 102 43.55 10.37 45.97
CA GLY A 102 43.72 10.57 47.41
C GLY A 102 42.41 10.75 48.16
N SER A 103 42.41 11.63 49.16
CA SER A 103 41.27 11.84 50.07
C SER A 103 40.13 12.63 49.44
N ALA A 104 38.92 12.48 50.00
CA ALA A 104 37.73 13.17 49.52
C ALA A 104 37.86 14.71 49.49
N ILE A 105 37.25 15.33 48.49
CA ILE A 105 37.19 16.79 48.30
C ILE A 105 35.75 17.23 48.56
N THR A 106 35.55 18.17 49.48
CA THR A 106 34.22 18.69 49.81
C THR A 106 33.87 19.89 48.94
N LEU A 107 32.84 19.75 48.11
CA LEU A 107 32.33 20.84 47.28
C LEU A 107 31.48 21.80 48.12
N ALA A 108 31.89 23.06 48.18
CA ALA A 108 31.30 24.09 49.04
C ALA A 108 30.59 25.18 48.23
N GLY A 109 29.52 25.74 48.81
CA GLY A 109 28.71 26.78 48.17
C GLY A 109 27.37 26.27 47.65
N PRO A 110 26.48 27.17 47.20
CA PRO A 110 25.12 26.82 46.80
C PRO A 110 25.06 26.08 45.44
N THR A 111 26.01 26.34 44.54
CA THR A 111 26.08 25.72 43.20
C THR A 111 27.52 25.44 42.77
N PRO A 112 28.21 24.47 43.40
CA PRO A 112 29.59 24.13 43.03
C PRO A 112 29.67 23.74 41.55
N THR A 113 30.63 24.32 40.81
CA THR A 113 30.75 24.10 39.36
C THR A 113 32.12 23.52 39.00
N LEU A 114 32.11 22.42 38.25
CA LEU A 114 33.26 21.76 37.68
C LEU A 114 33.28 22.06 36.16
N VAL A 115 34.23 22.86 35.70
CA VAL A 115 34.34 23.28 34.29
C VAL A 115 35.38 22.41 33.58
N MET A 116 34.89 21.51 32.73
CA MET A 116 35.72 20.63 31.90
C MET A 116 35.95 21.31 30.55
N ASN A 117 36.94 22.18 30.45
CA ASN A 117 37.35 22.67 29.13
C ASN A 117 38.06 21.55 28.35
N GLN A 118 38.76 20.65 29.07
CA GLN A 118 39.39 19.45 28.53
C GLN A 118 39.06 18.19 29.38
N ASN A 119 39.38 17.00 28.87
CA ASN A 119 39.10 15.72 29.55
C ASN A 119 39.98 15.53 30.80
N ALA A 120 39.38 15.15 31.93
CA ALA A 120 40.09 14.91 33.18
C ALA A 120 39.46 13.77 34.00
N THR A 121 40.24 13.19 34.92
CA THR A 121 39.81 12.10 35.81
C THR A 121 39.88 12.53 37.28
N ILE A 122 38.84 12.21 38.05
CA ILE A 122 38.84 12.32 39.52
C ILE A 122 38.58 10.94 40.12
N ASN A 123 39.58 10.42 40.82
CA ASN A 123 39.55 9.19 41.60
C ASN A 123 39.44 9.45 43.11
N ALA A 124 39.25 10.71 43.52
CA ALA A 124 38.88 11.09 44.88
C ALA A 124 37.34 11.25 44.99
N SER A 125 36.73 10.86 46.11
CA SER A 125 35.27 11.06 46.28
C SER A 125 34.94 12.56 46.39
N LEU A 126 33.94 13.02 45.63
CA LEU A 126 33.38 14.37 45.72
C LEU A 126 32.25 14.38 46.76
N ALA A 127 32.45 15.10 47.86
CA ALA A 127 31.50 15.23 48.98
C ALA A 127 30.79 16.61 48.96
N GLY A 128 29.79 16.80 49.81
CA GLY A 128 29.07 18.08 49.98
C GLY A 128 27.55 17.93 49.95
N THR A 129 26.83 18.96 50.38
CA THR A 129 25.35 18.91 50.51
C THR A 129 24.59 19.48 49.31
N SER A 130 25.20 20.40 48.54
CA SER A 130 24.54 21.10 47.42
C SER A 130 24.55 20.32 46.10
N GLY A 131 25.34 19.25 45.98
CA GLY A 131 25.59 18.60 44.69
C GLY A 131 26.56 19.41 43.83
N PHE A 132 26.54 19.21 42.50
CA PHE A 132 27.47 19.91 41.61
C PHE A 132 26.99 20.01 40.15
N THR A 133 27.48 21.03 39.46
CA THR A 133 27.29 21.23 38.02
C THR A 133 28.57 20.89 37.28
N VAL A 134 28.50 20.08 36.24
CA VAL A 134 29.56 19.86 35.25
C VAL A 134 29.24 20.72 34.03
N ALA A 135 30.19 21.55 33.61
CA ALA A 135 30.08 22.45 32.47
C ALA A 135 31.30 22.32 31.56
N GLY A 136 31.30 23.04 30.43
CA GLY A 136 32.38 22.99 29.43
C GLY A 136 32.08 21.98 28.32
N THR A 137 33.10 21.53 27.59
CA THR A 137 32.97 20.63 26.43
C THR A 137 33.70 19.29 26.60
N GLY A 138 34.54 19.19 27.63
CA GLY A 138 35.31 18.00 27.96
C GLY A 138 34.52 16.98 28.79
N THR A 139 35.18 15.84 29.02
CA THR A 139 34.68 14.74 29.84
C THR A 139 35.29 14.77 31.23
N LEU A 140 34.44 14.79 32.26
CA LEU A 140 34.82 14.45 33.63
C LEU A 140 34.60 12.95 33.85
N THR A 141 35.68 12.20 34.01
CA THR A 141 35.62 10.79 34.40
C THR A 141 35.77 10.66 35.92
N LEU A 142 34.76 10.10 36.57
CA LEU A 142 34.79 9.77 37.99
C LEU A 142 35.12 8.29 38.15
N GLY A 143 36.31 8.00 38.70
CA GLY A 143 36.73 6.62 39.01
C GLY A 143 36.26 6.13 40.38
N VAL A 144 35.71 7.02 41.20
CA VAL A 144 35.07 6.71 42.50
C VAL A 144 33.74 7.45 42.58
N LEU A 145 32.73 6.84 43.19
CA LEU A 145 31.42 7.47 43.37
C LEU A 145 31.51 8.72 44.27
N PRO A 146 30.86 9.84 43.88
CA PRO A 146 30.62 10.96 44.75
C PRO A 146 29.80 10.56 45.98
N THR A 147 30.09 11.18 47.12
CA THR A 147 29.29 11.10 48.34
C THR A 147 28.43 12.36 48.54
N ALA A 148 28.44 13.27 47.57
CA ALA A 148 27.63 14.48 47.59
C ALA A 148 26.11 14.16 47.60
N THR A 149 25.37 14.78 48.51
CA THR A 149 23.94 14.52 48.78
C THR A 149 22.97 15.47 48.09
N GLY A 150 23.46 16.42 47.30
CA GLY A 150 22.61 17.25 46.41
C GLY A 150 22.54 16.69 44.99
N GLY A 151 21.71 17.29 44.14
CA GLY A 151 21.54 16.86 42.75
C GLY A 151 22.73 17.21 41.86
N TYR A 152 22.90 16.49 40.75
CA TYR A 152 23.94 16.76 39.76
C TYR A 152 23.35 17.43 38.52
N SER A 153 24.08 18.34 37.91
CA SER A 153 23.70 18.97 36.64
C SER A 153 24.83 18.82 35.62
N VAL A 154 24.53 18.49 34.38
CA VAL A 154 25.52 18.39 33.29
C VAL A 154 25.06 19.31 32.16
N ILE A 155 25.85 20.33 31.84
CA ILE A 155 25.47 21.39 30.91
C ILE A 155 26.62 21.75 29.95
N GLY A 156 26.34 22.62 28.98
CA GLY A 156 27.36 23.24 28.13
C GLY A 156 27.96 22.32 27.06
N GLY A 157 27.43 21.11 26.87
CA GLY A 157 28.01 20.10 25.98
C GLY A 157 29.02 19.19 26.68
N SER A 158 29.17 19.31 28.00
CA SER A 158 30.10 18.49 28.78
C SER A 158 29.62 17.05 28.90
N THR A 159 30.55 16.17 29.29
CA THR A 159 30.26 14.78 29.60
C THR A 159 30.61 14.46 31.05
N LEU A 160 29.67 13.91 31.81
CA LEU A 160 29.95 13.28 33.11
C LEU A 160 29.96 11.76 32.92
N GLN A 161 31.11 11.12 33.15
CA GLN A 161 31.28 9.69 33.03
C GLN A 161 31.59 9.05 34.38
N PHE A 162 30.85 8.02 34.75
CA PHE A 162 31.21 7.11 35.84
C PHE A 162 31.96 5.91 35.27
N ALA A 163 33.24 5.75 35.62
CA ALA A 163 34.10 4.68 35.11
C ALA A 163 34.50 3.69 36.24
N ASN A 164 34.20 2.40 36.03
CA ASN A 164 34.67 1.27 36.84
C ASN A 164 34.30 1.33 38.34
N VAL A 165 33.03 1.06 38.65
CA VAL A 165 32.51 1.14 40.01
C VAL A 165 32.30 -0.27 40.58
N GLY A 166 33.23 -0.74 41.41
CA GLY A 166 32.98 -1.96 42.20
C GLY A 166 34.23 -2.71 42.60
N THR A 167 34.83 -2.34 43.73
CA THR A 167 35.44 -3.34 44.61
C THR A 167 34.44 -3.68 45.71
N THR A 168 33.77 -4.82 45.51
CA THR A 168 33.06 -5.66 46.49
C THR A 168 31.82 -5.10 47.18
N GLY A 169 30.63 -5.50 46.68
CA GLY A 169 29.35 -5.45 47.40
C GLY A 169 28.17 -5.04 46.52
N ALA A 170 26.97 -5.60 46.76
CA ALA A 170 25.73 -5.09 46.18
C ALA A 170 25.47 -3.68 46.72
N GLY A 171 25.41 -2.67 45.85
CA GLY A 171 25.34 -1.27 46.27
C GLY A 171 24.65 -0.36 45.25
N THR A 172 24.05 0.73 45.74
CA THR A 172 23.42 1.78 44.93
C THR A 172 24.50 2.58 44.17
N TYR A 173 24.33 2.71 42.86
CA TYR A 173 25.24 3.43 41.96
C TYR A 173 25.19 4.93 42.19
N VAL A 174 24.03 5.52 41.98
CA VAL A 174 23.76 6.93 42.26
C VAL A 174 22.31 7.00 42.75
N SER A 175 22.05 7.74 43.82
CA SER A 175 20.70 7.98 44.35
C SER A 175 20.21 9.40 44.09
N GLN A 176 21.08 10.27 43.59
CA GLN A 176 20.85 11.69 43.43
C GLN A 176 20.16 12.01 42.11
N ALA A 177 19.26 12.98 42.09
CA ALA A 177 18.70 13.45 40.82
C ALA A 177 19.81 14.02 39.93
N ILE A 178 19.79 13.67 38.64
CA ILE A 178 20.74 14.16 37.64
C ILE A 178 19.98 14.88 36.53
N ALA A 179 20.28 16.14 36.30
CA ALA A 179 19.78 16.91 35.16
C ALA A 179 20.84 16.95 34.06
N VAL A 180 20.49 16.57 32.83
CA VAL A 180 21.36 16.59 31.67
C VAL A 180 20.79 17.59 30.66
N GLY A 181 21.48 18.71 30.49
CA GLY A 181 21.10 19.76 29.56
C GLY A 181 21.30 19.34 28.10
N THR A 182 20.66 20.07 27.19
CA THR A 182 20.80 19.90 25.74
C THR A 182 22.27 19.78 25.30
N GLY A 183 22.56 18.78 24.47
CA GLY A 183 23.91 18.53 23.93
C GLY A 183 24.93 17.97 24.93
N SER A 184 24.56 17.85 26.21
CA SER A 184 25.44 17.30 27.26
C SER A 184 25.19 15.81 27.44
N ASN A 185 26.17 15.09 28.00
CA ASN A 185 26.13 13.63 28.07
C ASN A 185 26.37 13.12 29.51
N LEU A 186 25.59 12.14 29.91
CA LEU A 186 25.80 11.35 31.11
C LEU A 186 26.14 9.93 30.68
N VAL A 187 27.27 9.40 31.14
CA VAL A 187 27.77 8.09 30.71
C VAL A 187 27.99 7.17 31.91
N PHE A 188 27.36 6.01 31.89
CA PHE A 188 27.64 4.90 32.79
C PHE A 188 28.41 3.84 32.00
N SER A 189 29.66 3.55 32.40
CA SER A 189 30.55 2.63 31.70
C SER A 189 31.20 1.59 32.62
N ASN A 190 31.26 0.35 32.12
CA ASN A 190 32.12 -0.75 32.59
C ASN A 190 31.96 -1.07 34.08
N SER A 191 31.03 -1.97 34.39
CA SER A 191 30.91 -2.57 35.72
C SER A 191 31.39 -4.02 35.74
N THR A 192 32.22 -4.35 36.72
CA THR A 192 32.63 -5.72 37.04
C THR A 192 31.83 -6.34 38.18
N SER A 193 30.84 -5.64 38.76
CA SER A 193 30.09 -6.13 39.93
C SER A 193 28.74 -6.76 39.56
N THR A 194 28.26 -7.71 40.36
CA THR A 194 27.14 -8.61 40.01
C THR A 194 25.74 -8.07 40.36
N ASN A 195 25.60 -6.86 40.92
CA ASN A 195 24.31 -6.34 41.41
C ASN A 195 24.33 -4.82 41.63
N GLU A 196 23.72 -4.05 40.72
CA GLU A 196 23.89 -2.59 40.72
C GLU A 196 22.58 -1.87 40.40
N SER A 197 22.12 -1.08 41.36
CA SER A 197 20.88 -0.31 41.21
C SER A 197 21.23 1.17 41.09
N ASN A 198 20.87 1.80 39.99
CA ASN A 198 20.78 3.26 39.94
C ASN A 198 19.34 3.64 40.30
N THR A 199 19.18 4.56 41.25
CA THR A 199 17.86 5.03 41.69
C THR A 199 17.68 6.53 41.46
N SER A 200 18.51 7.09 40.58
CA SER A 200 18.51 8.52 40.25
C SER A 200 17.34 8.86 39.33
N ALA A 201 16.59 9.91 39.66
CA ALA A 201 15.72 10.57 38.69
C ALA A 201 16.58 11.31 37.66
N LEU A 202 16.48 10.93 36.38
CA LEU A 202 17.17 11.62 35.28
C LEU A 202 16.22 12.62 34.64
N SER A 203 16.71 13.80 34.28
CA SER A 203 15.86 14.83 33.66
C SER A 203 16.64 15.67 32.67
N GLY A 204 15.93 16.43 31.84
CA GLY A 204 16.52 17.33 30.84
C GLY A 204 16.72 16.64 29.50
N SER A 205 17.04 17.39 28.46
CA SER A 205 17.01 16.95 27.07
C SER A 205 18.36 16.43 26.52
N GLY A 206 19.34 16.23 27.40
CA GLY A 206 20.64 15.66 27.04
C GLY A 206 20.62 14.16 26.80
N ASN A 207 21.81 13.58 26.59
CA ASN A 207 21.97 12.16 26.29
C ASN A 207 22.44 11.38 27.52
N VAL A 208 21.84 10.22 27.77
CA VAL A 208 22.28 9.26 28.77
C VAL A 208 22.75 8.02 28.05
N THR A 209 23.98 7.58 28.27
CA THR A 209 24.56 6.37 27.67
C THR A 209 24.87 5.34 28.74
N ILE A 210 24.41 4.11 28.54
CA ILE A 210 24.69 2.96 29.40
C ILE A 210 25.50 1.96 28.58
N SER A 211 26.71 1.61 29.04
CA SER A 211 27.65 0.79 28.28
C SER A 211 28.49 -0.17 29.13
N GLY A 212 28.87 -1.32 28.57
CA GLY A 212 29.92 -2.18 29.15
C GLY A 212 29.54 -3.00 30.39
N PHE A 213 28.26 -3.33 30.61
CA PHE A 213 27.85 -4.22 31.71
C PHE A 213 27.92 -5.68 31.25
N GLY A 214 28.95 -6.43 31.69
CA GLY A 214 29.18 -7.82 31.27
C GLY A 214 28.31 -8.84 32.01
N THR A 215 28.18 -8.72 33.34
CA THR A 215 27.44 -9.66 34.21
C THR A 215 26.36 -9.00 35.07
N SER A 216 26.17 -7.69 34.93
CA SER A 216 25.33 -6.86 35.81
C SER A 216 24.03 -6.45 35.13
N TYR A 217 23.10 -5.91 35.92
CA TYR A 217 21.97 -5.12 35.43
C TYR A 217 22.09 -3.68 35.85
N PHE A 218 21.39 -2.80 35.14
CA PHE A 218 21.26 -1.38 35.50
C PHE A 218 19.78 -1.07 35.66
N ASN A 219 19.39 -0.55 36.81
CA ASN A 219 18.02 -0.14 37.04
C ASN A 219 17.87 1.38 36.83
N LEU A 220 16.85 1.80 36.09
CA LEU A 220 16.44 3.19 35.95
C LEU A 220 15.15 3.39 36.75
N ASN A 221 15.31 3.73 38.03
CA ASN A 221 14.18 4.08 38.91
C ASN A 221 14.09 5.60 39.07
N GLY A 222 13.04 6.23 38.54
CA GLY A 222 12.78 7.66 38.70
C GLY A 222 11.87 8.24 37.61
N THR A 223 11.30 9.42 37.87
CA THR A 223 10.57 10.18 36.83
C THR A 223 11.59 10.70 35.84
N ASN A 224 11.71 10.02 34.68
CA ASN A 224 12.56 10.49 33.60
C ASN A 224 11.78 11.47 32.73
N THR A 225 12.35 12.65 32.46
CA THR A 225 11.76 13.64 31.55
C THR A 225 12.75 14.07 30.48
N GLU A 226 12.39 13.78 29.22
CA GLU A 226 12.95 14.37 27.99
C GLU A 226 14.37 13.94 27.57
N SER A 227 15.12 13.21 28.39
CA SER A 227 16.49 12.77 28.01
C SER A 227 16.45 11.70 26.93
N SER A 228 17.39 11.75 25.98
CA SER A 228 17.61 10.64 25.05
C SER A 228 18.44 9.56 25.74
N LEU A 229 17.97 8.32 25.74
CA LEU A 229 18.63 7.18 26.37
C LEU A 229 19.27 6.29 25.31
N THR A 230 20.56 6.01 25.44
CA THR A 230 21.32 5.11 24.56
C THR A 230 21.87 3.93 25.36
N ILE A 231 21.66 2.72 24.85
CA ILE A 231 22.02 1.46 25.48
C ILE A 231 22.95 0.68 24.54
N ASN A 232 24.18 0.48 24.98
CA ASN A 232 25.28 -0.17 24.27
C ASN A 232 25.90 -1.27 25.15
N LEU A 233 25.20 -2.39 25.35
CA LEU A 233 25.70 -3.46 26.22
C LEU A 233 26.54 -4.47 25.44
N THR A 234 27.74 -4.79 25.92
CA THR A 234 28.56 -5.87 25.37
C THR A 234 28.05 -7.19 25.93
N GLN A 235 27.70 -8.15 25.05
CA GLN A 235 27.29 -9.48 25.50
C GLN A 235 28.48 -10.17 26.18
N GLY A 236 28.41 -10.36 27.49
CA GLY A 236 29.25 -11.33 28.18
C GLY A 236 28.78 -12.74 27.81
N SER A 237 29.72 -13.66 27.59
CA SER A 237 29.41 -15.09 27.44
C SER A 237 28.64 -15.55 28.68
N ALA A 238 27.33 -15.76 28.58
CA ALA A 238 26.51 -16.15 29.71
C ALA A 238 26.95 -17.53 30.22
N SER A 239 27.50 -17.60 31.43
CA SER A 239 27.48 -18.84 32.20
C SER A 239 26.05 -19.06 32.69
N ALA A 240 25.56 -20.29 32.60
CA ALA A 240 24.16 -20.73 32.74
C ALA A 240 23.41 -20.44 34.07
N ALA A 241 23.85 -19.49 34.91
CA ALA A 241 23.42 -19.38 36.30
C ALA A 241 22.92 -18.00 36.79
N SER A 242 22.76 -16.96 35.96
CA SER A 242 22.22 -15.69 36.46
C SER A 242 21.23 -15.02 35.50
N TRP A 243 19.98 -14.96 35.95
CA TRP A 243 18.76 -14.46 35.29
C TRP A 243 18.78 -12.95 34.96
N TYR A 244 19.92 -12.28 35.14
CA TYR A 244 20.07 -10.81 35.23
C TYR A 244 21.25 -10.24 34.43
N VAL A 245 21.91 -11.07 33.61
CA VAL A 245 23.16 -10.69 32.93
C VAL A 245 22.88 -9.86 31.68
N GLY A 246 23.38 -8.62 31.64
CA GLY A 246 23.32 -7.76 30.45
C GLY A 246 21.94 -7.15 30.19
N THR A 247 21.16 -6.88 31.25
CA THR A 247 19.81 -6.31 31.20
C THR A 247 19.75 -4.90 31.80
N VAL A 248 19.13 -3.96 31.11
CA VAL A 248 18.68 -2.68 31.68
C VAL A 248 17.22 -2.80 32.09
N PHE A 249 16.92 -2.56 33.37
CA PHE A 249 15.55 -2.45 33.86
C PHE A 249 15.12 -0.99 33.79
N ILE A 250 13.96 -0.74 33.20
CA ILE A 250 13.34 0.59 33.23
C ILE A 250 12.06 0.49 34.06
N GLY A 251 12.11 1.11 35.23
CA GLY A 251 11.00 1.16 36.18
C GLY A 251 11.13 0.29 37.42
N ALA A 252 10.29 0.60 38.42
CA ALA A 252 10.38 0.01 39.74
C ALA A 252 10.00 -1.49 39.76
N PRO A 253 10.70 -2.33 40.56
CA PRO A 253 10.46 -3.77 40.63
C PRO A 253 9.33 -4.16 41.61
N THR A 254 8.10 -3.64 41.52
CA THR A 254 6.97 -4.15 42.34
C THR A 254 5.57 -3.87 41.78
N THR A 255 4.63 -4.71 42.20
CA THR A 255 3.19 -4.80 41.87
C THR A 255 2.31 -3.61 42.29
N THR A 256 2.90 -2.49 42.71
CA THR A 256 2.15 -1.27 43.05
C THR A 256 2.28 -0.28 41.89
N PRO A 257 1.19 0.06 41.18
CA PRO A 257 1.25 1.04 40.10
C PRO A 257 1.59 2.41 40.69
N THR A 258 2.87 2.78 40.68
CA THR A 258 3.24 4.17 40.91
C THR A 258 2.88 4.97 39.66
N PRO A 259 2.08 6.04 39.73
CA PRO A 259 1.51 6.74 38.56
C PRO A 259 2.50 7.53 37.71
N ASN A 260 3.80 7.45 37.99
CA ASN A 260 4.77 8.35 37.39
C ASN A 260 5.12 7.86 35.97
N ALA A 261 4.66 8.60 34.97
CA ALA A 261 5.01 8.37 33.57
C ALA A 261 6.53 8.48 33.36
N VAL A 262 7.14 7.46 32.76
CA VAL A 262 8.53 7.56 32.27
C VAL A 262 8.49 8.18 30.88
N ASN A 263 9.05 9.38 30.74
CA ASN A 263 9.12 10.10 29.47
C ASN A 263 10.56 10.16 28.96
N ILE A 264 10.85 9.44 27.89
CA ILE A 264 12.18 9.43 27.27
C ILE A 264 12.12 10.24 25.96
N GLY A 265 13.15 11.03 25.63
CA GLY A 265 13.24 11.69 24.34
C GLY A 265 13.29 10.67 23.19
N THR A 266 14.37 9.90 23.13
CA THR A 266 14.54 8.77 22.21
C THR A 266 15.17 7.60 22.96
N LEU A 267 14.70 6.37 22.71
CA LEU A 267 15.35 5.16 23.23
C LEU A 267 16.19 4.52 22.11
N THR A 268 17.51 4.56 22.22
CA THR A 268 18.43 3.90 21.29
C THR A 268 18.95 2.61 21.92
N VAL A 269 18.68 1.46 21.31
CA VAL A 269 19.20 0.15 21.72
C VAL A 269 20.03 -0.41 20.57
N ASN A 270 21.34 -0.51 20.77
CA ASN A 270 22.25 -1.07 19.77
C ASN A 270 22.59 -2.53 20.05
N SER A 271 22.54 -2.94 21.32
CA SER A 271 22.82 -4.30 21.78
C SER A 271 22.35 -4.54 23.22
N GLY A 272 22.12 -5.81 23.59
CA GLY A 272 21.70 -6.23 24.93
C GLY A 272 20.19 -6.28 25.14
N TYR A 273 19.76 -6.34 26.40
CA TYR A 273 18.36 -6.47 26.79
C TYR A 273 17.86 -5.25 27.55
N VAL A 274 16.64 -4.82 27.23
CA VAL A 274 15.89 -3.82 27.99
C VAL A 274 14.61 -4.48 28.49
N GLU A 275 14.42 -4.50 29.80
CA GLU A 275 13.16 -4.95 30.39
C GLU A 275 12.39 -3.75 30.92
N VAL A 276 11.19 -3.59 30.39
CA VAL A 276 10.28 -2.52 30.75
C VAL A 276 9.29 -3.04 31.79
N ARG A 277 9.26 -2.38 32.94
CA ARG A 277 8.44 -2.79 34.10
C ARG A 277 7.27 -1.86 34.38
N GLN A 278 7.20 -0.73 33.68
CA GLN A 278 6.12 0.25 33.78
C GLN A 278 5.86 0.91 32.43
N SER A 279 4.65 1.41 32.20
CA SER A 279 4.31 2.10 30.95
C SER A 279 5.17 3.33 30.73
N MET A 280 5.61 3.52 29.49
CA MET A 280 6.53 4.59 29.09
C MET A 280 5.95 5.37 27.92
N THR A 281 6.30 6.65 27.85
CA THR A 281 6.13 7.46 26.64
C THR A 281 7.50 7.87 26.13
N MET A 282 7.71 7.79 24.82
CA MET A 282 8.97 8.18 24.19
C MET A 282 8.76 8.73 22.79
N GLY A 283 9.69 9.57 22.31
CA GLY A 283 9.65 10.05 20.93
C GLY A 283 9.67 8.90 19.91
N GLY A 284 10.62 7.98 20.07
CA GLY A 284 10.69 6.76 19.28
C GLY A 284 11.81 5.83 19.73
N ILE A 285 11.92 4.69 19.06
CA ILE A 285 12.95 3.67 19.30
C ILE A 285 13.92 3.67 18.12
N ASN A 286 15.19 3.83 18.43
CA ASN A 286 16.31 3.73 17.49
C ASN A 286 17.21 2.55 17.82
N GLY A 287 18.06 2.19 16.86
CA GLY A 287 19.27 1.44 17.11
C GLY A 287 19.37 0.15 16.30
N THR A 288 20.56 -0.43 16.35
CA THR A 288 20.98 -1.48 15.40
C THR A 288 20.65 -2.90 15.86
N GLY A 289 20.11 -3.11 17.05
CA GLY A 289 19.85 -4.46 17.57
C GLY A 289 19.46 -4.50 19.05
N GLY A 290 19.50 -5.70 19.65
CA GLY A 290 19.07 -5.93 21.03
C GLY A 290 17.60 -6.36 21.14
N ALA A 291 17.10 -6.48 22.37
CA ALA A 291 15.73 -6.90 22.65
C ALA A 291 15.07 -6.05 23.75
N ILE A 292 13.83 -5.64 23.53
CA ILE A 292 12.99 -4.93 24.49
C ILE A 292 11.86 -5.87 24.92
N THR A 293 11.78 -6.20 26.20
CA THR A 293 10.83 -7.18 26.76
C THR A 293 10.06 -6.59 27.94
N SER A 294 9.02 -7.29 28.41
CA SER A 294 8.34 -6.99 29.68
C SER A 294 8.30 -8.22 30.59
N ASP A 295 8.33 -8.00 31.90
CA ASP A 295 8.11 -9.03 32.91
C ASP A 295 6.67 -9.56 32.86
N SER A 296 6.47 -10.86 33.04
CA SER A 296 5.16 -11.50 33.24
C SER A 296 4.34 -10.88 34.36
N ALA A 297 4.99 -10.42 35.44
CA ALA A 297 4.34 -9.72 36.54
C ALA A 297 3.88 -8.29 36.18
N ALA A 298 4.42 -7.71 35.09
CA ALA A 298 4.10 -6.40 34.56
C ALA A 298 3.20 -6.46 33.31
N SER A 299 2.40 -7.54 33.19
CA SER A 299 1.42 -7.72 32.10
C SER A 299 0.54 -6.47 31.95
N GLY A 300 0.51 -5.90 30.74
CA GLY A 300 -0.21 -4.65 30.45
C GLY A 300 0.66 -3.39 30.36
N THR A 301 1.99 -3.53 30.41
CA THR A 301 2.93 -2.43 30.15
C THR A 301 2.78 -1.89 28.72
N ILE A 302 2.66 -0.57 28.58
CA ILE A 302 2.47 0.13 27.31
C ILE A 302 3.70 0.97 26.97
N LEU A 303 4.27 0.76 25.79
CA LEU A 303 5.23 1.65 25.15
C LEU A 303 4.50 2.60 24.21
N THR A 304 4.44 3.88 24.56
CA THR A 304 3.81 4.91 23.73
C THR A 304 4.88 5.65 22.93
N LEU A 305 4.83 5.56 21.60
CA LEU A 305 5.72 6.25 20.66
C LEU A 305 5.05 7.54 20.17
N ASN A 306 5.42 8.68 20.73
CA ASN A 306 4.74 9.97 20.56
C ASN A 306 5.50 10.99 19.71
N GLY A 307 6.65 10.61 19.14
CA GLY A 307 7.53 11.53 18.42
C GLY A 307 7.01 11.96 17.05
N THR A 308 7.51 13.11 16.60
CA THR A 308 7.24 13.69 15.29
C THR A 308 8.36 13.39 14.27
N GLY A 309 9.50 12.85 14.74
CA GLY A 309 10.66 12.49 13.93
C GLY A 309 10.54 11.11 13.26
N SER A 310 11.61 10.72 12.55
CA SER A 310 11.76 9.38 11.99
C SER A 310 12.72 8.56 12.85
N TYR A 311 12.32 7.36 13.22
CA TYR A 311 13.09 6.46 14.09
C TYR A 311 13.17 5.08 13.45
N THR A 312 14.31 4.40 13.58
CA THR A 312 14.55 3.08 12.98
C THR A 312 15.17 2.13 13.99
N TYR A 313 14.51 0.99 14.23
CA TYR A 313 14.97 -0.05 15.14
C TYR A 313 15.11 -1.40 14.45
N SER A 314 16.27 -2.03 14.63
CA SER A 314 16.63 -3.32 14.02
C SER A 314 16.72 -4.48 15.04
N GLY A 315 16.06 -4.35 16.19
CA GLY A 315 16.03 -5.38 17.23
C GLY A 315 14.65 -5.99 17.47
N THR A 316 14.52 -6.78 18.54
CA THR A 316 13.27 -7.46 18.91
C THR A 316 12.48 -6.63 19.94
N VAL A 317 11.14 -6.62 19.86
CA VAL A 317 10.25 -6.11 20.92
C VAL A 317 9.14 -7.11 21.21
N GLY A 318 8.94 -7.43 22.49
CA GLY A 318 7.91 -8.37 22.94
C GLY A 318 8.46 -9.70 23.43
N LYS A 319 7.70 -10.78 23.24
CA LYS A 319 8.04 -12.11 23.73
C LYS A 319 9.21 -12.69 22.93
N SER A 320 10.37 -12.81 23.57
CA SER A 320 11.54 -13.47 23.00
C SER A 320 11.61 -14.92 23.49
N ALA A 321 10.98 -15.85 22.77
CA ALA A 321 10.93 -17.27 23.17
C ALA A 321 12.25 -18.04 22.91
N ASN A 322 13.26 -17.47 22.26
CA ASN A 322 14.48 -18.20 21.93
C ASN A 322 15.62 -17.26 21.52
N LEU A 323 16.47 -16.81 22.46
CA LEU A 323 17.65 -15.99 22.13
C LEU A 323 18.96 -16.48 22.78
N LEU A 324 18.93 -17.61 23.51
CA LEU A 324 20.12 -18.20 24.14
C LEU A 324 20.62 -19.50 23.48
N GLY A 325 20.02 -19.95 22.37
CA GLY A 325 20.40 -21.23 21.72
C GLY A 325 20.21 -22.46 22.62
N THR A 326 19.63 -22.29 23.80
CA THR A 326 19.29 -23.34 24.76
C THR A 326 17.87 -23.06 25.25
N ALA A 327 17.04 -24.08 25.19
CA ALA A 327 15.65 -24.05 25.64
C ALA A 327 15.61 -23.94 27.18
N ILE A 328 15.91 -22.77 27.72
CA ILE A 328 15.55 -22.43 29.09
C ILE A 328 14.19 -21.73 28.99
N ALA A 329 13.15 -22.46 29.37
CA ALA A 329 11.79 -21.97 29.43
C ALA A 329 11.69 -20.88 30.50
N ASP A 330 11.96 -19.63 30.13
CA ASP A 330 11.69 -18.49 30.99
C ASP A 330 10.20 -18.11 30.90
N THR A 331 9.42 -18.75 31.77
CA THR A 331 8.01 -18.43 31.99
C THR A 331 7.80 -17.06 32.63
N ALA A 332 8.83 -16.45 33.24
CA ALA A 332 8.73 -15.16 33.94
C ALA A 332 8.92 -13.94 33.02
N ARG A 333 9.60 -14.05 31.87
CA ARG A 333 9.78 -12.94 30.89
C ARG A 333 8.90 -13.04 29.64
N SER A 334 7.77 -13.74 29.77
CA SER A 334 6.92 -14.18 28.65
C SER A 334 5.71 -13.28 28.34
N ALA A 335 5.62 -12.07 28.89
CA ALA A 335 4.50 -11.16 28.60
C ALA A 335 4.67 -10.42 27.27
N ASN A 336 3.54 -10.19 26.59
CA ASN A 336 3.48 -9.36 25.40
C ASN A 336 3.64 -7.89 25.79
N VAL A 337 4.47 -7.17 25.04
CA VAL A 337 4.56 -5.70 25.14
C VAL A 337 3.42 -5.10 24.32
N THR A 338 2.73 -4.10 24.88
CA THR A 338 1.78 -3.29 24.10
C THR A 338 2.49 -2.07 23.55
N VAL A 339 2.42 -1.84 22.24
CA VAL A 339 3.01 -0.67 21.58
C VAL A 339 1.92 0.24 21.03
N ASN A 340 1.93 1.51 21.40
CA ASN A 340 1.01 2.54 20.92
C ASN A 340 1.77 3.61 20.13
N LYS A 341 1.59 3.65 18.82
CA LYS A 341 2.14 4.68 17.95
C LYS A 341 1.14 5.85 17.83
N THR A 342 1.45 6.95 18.52
CA THR A 342 0.56 8.12 18.68
C THR A 342 1.15 9.42 18.13
N GLY A 343 2.45 9.47 17.86
CA GLY A 343 3.13 10.62 17.28
C GLY A 343 2.91 10.73 15.77
N THR A 344 3.05 11.91 15.18
CA THR A 344 2.86 12.12 13.73
C THR A 344 4.04 11.66 12.87
N GLY A 345 5.18 11.32 13.49
CA GLY A 345 6.38 10.89 12.80
C GLY A 345 6.33 9.44 12.30
N THR A 346 7.49 8.91 11.90
CA THR A 346 7.64 7.54 11.40
C THR A 346 8.42 6.70 12.38
N GLN A 347 7.92 5.52 12.73
CA GLN A 347 8.70 4.48 13.40
C GLN A 347 8.88 3.33 12.41
N SER A 348 10.11 3.00 12.07
CA SER A 348 10.46 1.88 11.20
C SER A 348 11.04 0.73 12.01
N ILE A 349 10.60 -0.49 11.71
CA ILE A 349 11.13 -1.76 12.22
C ILE A 349 11.86 -2.40 11.05
N ALA A 350 13.20 -2.38 11.08
CA ALA A 350 14.02 -2.75 9.92
C ALA A 350 14.53 -4.19 9.93
N VAL A 351 14.70 -4.80 11.11
CA VAL A 351 15.10 -6.19 11.31
C VAL A 351 14.56 -6.65 12.67
N GLY A 352 14.13 -7.90 12.79
CA GLY A 352 13.69 -8.49 14.07
C GLY A 352 12.19 -8.78 14.14
N ASN A 353 11.72 -9.10 15.36
CA ASN A 353 10.32 -9.42 15.61
C ASN A 353 9.70 -8.38 16.55
N TRP A 354 8.56 -7.82 16.17
CA TRP A 354 7.62 -7.17 17.08
C TRP A 354 6.48 -8.12 17.37
N THR A 355 6.29 -8.49 18.62
CA THR A 355 5.24 -9.43 19.03
C THR A 355 4.39 -8.82 20.13
N GLY A 356 3.06 -8.84 19.99
CA GLY A 356 2.15 -8.38 21.03
C GLY A 356 0.99 -7.57 20.49
N THR A 357 0.47 -6.65 21.30
CA THR A 357 -0.60 -5.74 20.89
C THR A 357 0.02 -4.46 20.34
N THR A 358 -0.34 -4.09 19.12
CA THR A 358 0.15 -2.85 18.48
C THR A 358 -1.02 -1.98 18.06
N THR A 359 -1.04 -0.72 18.49
CA THR A 359 -2.01 0.28 18.04
C THR A 359 -1.29 1.38 17.28
N VAL A 360 -1.78 1.71 16.08
CA VAL A 360 -1.35 2.89 15.31
C VAL A 360 -2.52 3.87 15.28
N SER A 361 -2.36 5.03 15.91
CA SER A 361 -3.38 6.08 15.93
C SER A 361 -2.95 7.36 15.21
N ALA A 362 -1.65 7.56 14.97
CA ALA A 362 -1.13 8.66 14.15
C ALA A 362 0.25 8.36 13.55
N GLY A 363 0.62 9.15 12.54
CA GLY A 363 1.88 9.01 11.80
C GLY A 363 2.00 7.64 11.14
N THR A 364 3.24 7.18 10.95
CA THR A 364 3.51 5.90 10.28
C THR A 364 4.22 4.92 11.20
N LEU A 365 3.75 3.67 11.24
CA LEU A 365 4.53 2.51 11.68
C LEU A 365 4.90 1.72 10.43
N GLU A 366 6.19 1.57 10.15
CA GLU A 366 6.72 0.92 8.96
C GLU A 366 7.42 -0.40 9.34
N VAL A 367 7.16 -1.46 8.59
CA VAL A 367 7.78 -2.79 8.75
C VAL A 367 8.60 -3.12 7.50
N VAL A 368 9.92 -3.09 7.64
CA VAL A 368 10.92 -3.36 6.61
C VAL A 368 11.65 -4.64 7.03
N SER A 369 11.66 -5.69 6.20
CA SER A 369 12.42 -6.94 6.45
C SER A 369 12.30 -7.54 7.87
N ALA A 370 11.16 -7.34 8.53
CA ALA A 370 10.89 -7.73 9.92
C ALA A 370 9.53 -8.45 10.04
N ASN A 371 9.21 -9.01 11.22
CA ASN A 371 7.91 -9.63 11.47
C ASN A 371 7.13 -8.83 12.53
N LEU A 372 5.90 -8.44 12.21
CA LEU A 372 4.94 -7.89 13.17
C LEU A 372 3.87 -8.94 13.46
N THR A 373 3.80 -9.40 14.72
CA THR A 373 2.91 -10.49 15.12
C THR A 373 2.04 -10.14 16.32
N GLY A 374 0.81 -10.66 16.35
CA GLY A 374 -0.15 -10.44 17.43
C GLY A 374 -1.37 -9.60 17.01
N THR A 375 -1.98 -8.89 17.96
CA THR A 375 -3.18 -8.08 17.69
C THR A 375 -2.76 -6.71 17.20
N VAL A 376 -3.18 -6.33 16.00
CA VAL A 376 -2.83 -5.03 15.41
C VAL A 376 -4.09 -4.19 15.17
N THR A 377 -4.09 -2.95 15.65
CA THR A 377 -5.21 -2.02 15.46
C THR A 377 -4.69 -0.73 14.83
N VAL A 378 -5.27 -0.33 13.71
CA VAL A 378 -5.07 0.99 13.10
C VAL A 378 -6.33 1.81 13.36
N SER A 379 -6.20 2.88 14.14
CA SER A 379 -7.30 3.79 14.56
C SER A 379 -7.11 5.22 14.06
N GLY A 380 -6.04 5.47 13.33
CA GLY A 380 -5.66 6.68 12.62
C GLY A 380 -4.26 6.42 12.04
N GLY A 381 -3.63 7.35 11.34
CA GLY A 381 -2.28 7.12 10.77
C GLY A 381 -2.18 5.94 9.79
N THR A 382 -0.97 5.43 9.61
CA THR A 382 -0.60 4.43 8.60
C THR A 382 0.23 3.30 9.20
N LEU A 383 -0.16 2.04 8.94
CA LEU A 383 0.72 0.88 9.05
C LEU A 383 1.22 0.52 7.65
N LEU A 384 2.52 0.64 7.43
CA LEU A 384 3.19 0.37 6.15
C LEU A 384 3.98 -0.93 6.25
N ILE A 385 3.69 -1.92 5.41
CA ILE A 385 4.46 -3.15 5.27
C ILE A 385 5.25 -3.06 3.96
N ASP A 386 6.50 -2.65 4.06
CA ASP A 386 7.38 -2.52 2.91
C ASP A 386 7.88 -3.90 2.45
N SER A 387 8.62 -4.59 3.32
CA SER A 387 9.31 -5.86 2.98
C SER A 387 9.24 -6.92 4.09
N GLY A 388 8.39 -6.72 5.11
CA GLY A 388 8.22 -7.63 6.25
C GLY A 388 6.98 -8.53 6.18
N THR A 389 6.76 -9.32 7.24
CA THR A 389 5.53 -10.09 7.43
C THR A 389 4.65 -9.47 8.52
N LEU A 390 3.34 -9.53 8.30
CA LEU A 390 2.31 -9.27 9.31
C LEU A 390 1.67 -10.62 9.63
N SER A 391 1.48 -10.98 10.90
CA SER A 391 0.83 -12.25 11.29
C SER A 391 -0.01 -12.09 12.56
N GLY A 392 -1.34 -12.17 12.41
CA GLY A 392 -2.30 -12.03 13.49
C GLY A 392 -3.56 -11.28 13.02
N VAL A 393 -4.48 -10.99 13.95
CA VAL A 393 -5.72 -10.28 13.62
C VAL A 393 -5.43 -8.78 13.53
N THR A 394 -5.72 -8.19 12.37
CA THR A 394 -5.60 -6.75 12.15
C THR A 394 -6.98 -6.09 12.06
N SER A 395 -7.22 -5.02 12.82
CA SER A 395 -8.42 -4.20 12.70
C SER A 395 -8.06 -2.78 12.28
N ILE A 396 -8.58 -2.32 11.15
CA ILE A 396 -8.42 -0.95 10.65
C ILE A 396 -9.74 -0.24 10.96
N SER A 397 -9.82 0.34 12.15
CA SER A 397 -10.97 1.09 12.62
C SER A 397 -11.03 2.51 12.05
N ALA A 398 -9.88 3.10 11.78
CA ALA A 398 -9.67 4.34 11.05
C ALA A 398 -8.19 4.41 10.62
N GLY A 399 -7.86 5.12 9.54
CA GLY A 399 -6.49 5.18 8.99
C GLY A 399 -6.24 4.21 7.83
N THR A 400 -4.96 3.90 7.60
CA THR A 400 -4.47 3.20 6.40
C THR A 400 -3.60 1.99 6.75
N LEU A 401 -3.82 0.84 6.10
CA LEU A 401 -2.84 -0.23 5.96
C LEU A 401 -2.31 -0.20 4.53
N GLU A 402 -1.00 -0.23 4.34
CA GLU A 402 -0.34 -0.18 3.02
C GLU A 402 0.64 -1.33 2.89
N LEU A 403 0.56 -2.07 1.78
CA LEU A 403 1.43 -3.21 1.46
C LEU A 403 2.20 -2.90 0.17
N VAL A 404 3.54 -2.75 0.25
CA VAL A 404 4.38 -2.32 -0.87
C VAL A 404 5.01 -3.50 -1.63
N SER A 405 5.91 -4.24 -0.97
CA SER A 405 6.77 -5.27 -1.62
C SER A 405 6.69 -6.65 -0.94
N GLY A 406 5.80 -6.84 0.02
CA GLY A 406 5.56 -8.13 0.66
C GLY A 406 4.64 -9.01 -0.18
N SER A 407 5.12 -10.19 -0.61
CA SER A 407 4.20 -11.31 -0.81
C SER A 407 3.60 -11.61 0.56
N LEU A 408 2.34 -11.25 0.78
CA LEU A 408 1.57 -11.92 1.82
C LEU A 408 1.39 -13.35 1.34
N THR A 409 2.35 -14.23 1.62
CA THR A 409 2.30 -15.61 1.15
C THR A 409 1.10 -16.28 1.82
N ALA A 410 0.02 -16.43 1.06
CA ALA A 410 -1.11 -17.26 1.42
C ALA A 410 -0.64 -18.72 1.45
N GLY A 411 -0.16 -19.15 2.61
CA GLY A 411 0.47 -20.46 2.75
C GLY A 411 0.87 -20.87 4.18
N SER A 412 0.65 -20.04 5.19
CA SER A 412 0.42 -20.42 6.60
C SER A 412 0.16 -19.14 7.40
N THR A 413 -1.10 -18.87 7.71
CA THR A 413 -1.56 -17.89 8.73
C THR A 413 -1.20 -16.39 8.60
N GLY A 414 -0.72 -15.89 7.45
CA GLY A 414 -0.27 -14.49 7.29
C GLY A 414 -1.33 -13.38 7.45
N LEU A 415 -2.62 -13.63 7.21
CA LEU A 415 -3.70 -12.81 7.79
C LEU A 415 -4.80 -13.81 8.16
N SER A 416 -4.93 -14.15 9.44
CA SER A 416 -5.97 -15.09 9.90
C SER A 416 -7.34 -14.47 9.64
N SER A 417 -8.10 -14.95 8.64
CA SER A 417 -9.57 -14.90 8.43
C SER A 417 -10.41 -13.75 9.05
N GLY A 418 -9.85 -12.57 9.31
CA GLY A 418 -10.38 -11.65 10.32
C GLY A 418 -9.87 -10.22 10.22
N THR A 419 -9.21 -9.84 9.12
CA THR A 419 -8.89 -8.42 8.87
C THR A 419 -10.19 -7.64 8.71
N TYR A 420 -10.47 -6.75 9.66
CA TYR A 420 -11.64 -5.88 9.63
C TYR A 420 -11.24 -4.49 9.16
N VAL A 421 -11.79 -4.01 8.06
CA VAL A 421 -11.59 -2.64 7.56
C VAL A 421 -12.89 -1.90 7.75
N ALA A 422 -12.95 -0.98 8.72
CA ALA A 422 -14.14 -0.20 8.99
C ALA A 422 -14.48 0.77 7.85
N ALA A 423 -15.72 1.27 7.84
CA ALA A 423 -16.08 2.36 6.94
C ALA A 423 -15.21 3.60 7.20
N GLY A 424 -14.68 4.23 6.15
CA GLY A 424 -13.76 5.36 6.25
C GLY A 424 -12.27 4.99 6.43
N ALA A 425 -11.96 3.72 6.66
CA ALA A 425 -10.59 3.21 6.66
C ALA A 425 -10.13 2.82 5.24
N THR A 426 -8.81 2.73 5.04
CA THR A 426 -8.18 2.45 3.74
C THR A 426 -7.22 1.26 3.83
N PHE A 427 -7.25 0.41 2.80
CA PHE A 427 -6.30 -0.68 2.58
C PHE A 427 -5.68 -0.54 1.19
N ASN A 428 -4.38 -0.31 1.11
CA ASN A 428 -3.62 -0.15 -0.13
C ASN A 428 -2.79 -1.40 -0.40
N LEU A 429 -2.84 -1.88 -1.63
CA LEU A 429 -1.99 -2.94 -2.17
C LEU A 429 -1.20 -2.37 -3.35
N ASP A 430 0.13 -2.37 -3.29
CA ASP A 430 0.96 -1.91 -4.41
C ASP A 430 1.27 -3.04 -5.40
N SER A 431 2.09 -2.71 -6.41
CA SER A 431 2.41 -3.55 -7.55
C SER A 431 2.99 -4.90 -7.16
N GLY A 432 2.42 -5.98 -7.69
CA GLY A 432 2.95 -7.34 -7.51
C GLY A 432 2.54 -8.01 -6.19
N THR A 433 1.72 -7.35 -5.37
CA THR A 433 1.16 -7.94 -4.15
C THR A 433 -0.16 -8.67 -4.44
N ALA A 434 -0.40 -9.79 -3.74
CA ALA A 434 -1.66 -10.51 -3.80
C ALA A 434 -2.22 -10.69 -2.39
N TYR A 435 -3.50 -10.38 -2.19
CA TYR A 435 -4.21 -10.65 -0.95
C TYR A 435 -5.34 -11.64 -1.16
N SER A 436 -5.39 -12.70 -0.36
CA SER A 436 -6.50 -13.65 -0.31
C SER A 436 -7.10 -13.68 1.09
N GLY A 437 -8.35 -13.26 1.24
CA GLY A 437 -9.07 -13.32 2.52
C GLY A 437 -10.59 -13.35 2.36
N THR A 438 -11.30 -13.61 3.46
CA THR A 438 -12.76 -13.55 3.49
C THR A 438 -13.23 -12.09 3.49
N GLY A 439 -14.06 -11.70 2.52
CA GLY A 439 -14.55 -10.31 2.38
C GLY A 439 -15.50 -9.81 3.48
N ALA A 440 -15.85 -10.67 4.45
CA ALA A 440 -16.79 -10.40 5.54
C ALA A 440 -16.45 -9.15 6.39
N GLY A 441 -15.15 -8.85 6.52
CA GLY A 441 -14.64 -7.80 7.39
C GLY A 441 -14.43 -6.44 6.73
N ILE A 442 -14.57 -6.31 5.41
CA ILE A 442 -14.13 -5.10 4.68
C ILE A 442 -15.32 -4.22 4.35
N LYS A 443 -15.40 -3.06 4.99
CA LYS A 443 -16.42 -2.01 4.82
C LYS A 443 -15.86 -0.67 4.34
N GLY A 444 -14.53 -0.53 4.28
CA GLY A 444 -13.81 0.69 3.87
C GLY A 444 -13.39 0.70 2.40
N THR A 445 -12.33 1.45 2.10
CA THR A 445 -11.76 1.57 0.74
C THR A 445 -10.57 0.62 0.58
N VAL A 446 -10.51 -0.10 -0.53
CA VAL A 446 -9.39 -0.92 -0.97
C VAL A 446 -8.84 -0.30 -2.26
N ASN A 447 -7.56 0.08 -2.27
CA ASN A 447 -6.88 0.56 -3.47
C ASN A 447 -5.89 -0.51 -3.94
N ILE A 448 -5.96 -0.87 -5.23
CA ILE A 448 -5.15 -1.92 -5.85
C ILE A 448 -4.27 -1.26 -6.93
N GLY A 449 -2.97 -1.15 -6.63
CA GLY A 449 -1.94 -0.65 -7.52
C GLY A 449 -1.76 -1.53 -8.76
N SER A 450 -1.13 -0.98 -9.79
CA SER A 450 -0.89 -1.67 -11.07
C SER A 450 -0.15 -3.00 -10.86
N GLY A 451 -0.70 -4.10 -11.35
CA GLY A 451 -0.13 -5.44 -11.18
C GLY A 451 -0.40 -6.10 -9.82
N GLY A 452 -1.05 -5.40 -8.87
CA GLY A 452 -1.59 -6.01 -7.66
C GLY A 452 -2.86 -6.80 -7.97
N THR A 453 -3.19 -7.82 -7.16
CA THR A 453 -4.45 -8.58 -7.27
C THR A 453 -5.11 -8.77 -5.92
N PHE A 454 -6.37 -8.37 -5.80
CA PHE A 454 -7.17 -8.60 -4.60
C PHE A 454 -8.15 -9.75 -4.84
N TYR A 455 -8.06 -10.82 -4.05
CA TYR A 455 -9.01 -11.94 -4.08
C TYR A 455 -10.06 -11.79 -2.99
N LEU A 456 -11.30 -11.50 -3.39
CA LEU A 456 -12.49 -11.60 -2.57
C LEU A 456 -12.97 -13.06 -2.55
N ASN A 457 -12.42 -13.86 -1.64
CA ASN A 457 -12.79 -15.25 -1.49
C ASN A 457 -13.97 -15.40 -0.53
N ASN A 458 -14.93 -16.24 -0.87
CA ASN A 458 -15.89 -16.79 0.08
C ASN A 458 -15.35 -18.10 0.67
N VAL A 459 -14.95 -18.10 1.96
CA VAL A 459 -14.63 -19.34 2.70
C VAL A 459 -15.84 -19.67 3.59
N TYR A 460 -16.61 -20.68 3.20
CA TYR A 460 -17.67 -21.25 4.03
C TYR A 460 -17.03 -22.07 5.18
N GLY A 461 -16.69 -21.40 6.28
CA GLY A 461 -16.17 -22.01 7.49
C GLY A 461 -17.24 -22.17 8.56
N GLY A 462 -18.32 -22.90 8.29
CA GLY A 462 -19.35 -23.14 9.30
C GLY A 462 -20.60 -23.79 8.73
N ASN A 463 -20.83 -25.04 9.10
CA ASN A 463 -22.06 -25.77 8.85
C ASN A 463 -23.16 -25.20 9.77
N VAL A 464 -23.73 -24.04 9.44
CA VAL A 464 -24.91 -23.53 10.16
C VAL A 464 -26.14 -24.09 9.47
N ALA A 465 -26.52 -25.30 9.89
CA ALA A 465 -27.81 -25.87 9.54
C ALA A 465 -28.92 -24.86 9.93
N GLY A 466 -29.61 -24.31 8.93
CA GLY A 466 -30.72 -23.37 9.12
C GLY A 466 -30.43 -21.89 8.89
N SER A 467 -29.22 -21.46 8.52
CA SER A 467 -29.01 -20.07 8.08
C SER A 467 -29.43 -19.88 6.62
N THR A 468 -30.43 -19.05 6.40
CA THR A 468 -30.81 -18.53 5.07
C THR A 468 -29.59 -17.92 4.38
N LEU A 469 -29.20 -18.48 3.24
CA LEU A 469 -28.36 -17.92 2.16
C LEU A 469 -27.26 -16.94 2.63
N GLY A 470 -26.02 -17.41 2.72
CA GLY A 470 -24.84 -16.59 3.07
C GLY A 470 -24.55 -15.51 2.03
N ALA A 471 -25.28 -14.39 2.09
CA ALA A 471 -25.13 -13.25 1.22
C ALA A 471 -24.11 -12.26 1.82
N TYR A 472 -22.97 -12.09 1.16
CA TYR A 472 -22.07 -10.97 1.47
C TYR A 472 -22.57 -9.72 0.74
N LEU A 473 -23.44 -8.97 1.43
CA LEU A 473 -23.89 -7.67 0.96
C LEU A 473 -22.85 -6.62 1.32
N LEU A 474 -22.09 -6.19 0.33
CA LEU A 474 -21.19 -5.05 0.43
C LEU A 474 -22.04 -3.81 0.11
N SER A 475 -22.21 -2.92 1.09
CA SER A 475 -22.96 -1.66 0.92
C SER A 475 -22.06 -0.42 0.99
N THR A 476 -20.90 -0.52 1.64
CA THR A 476 -19.99 0.63 1.84
C THR A 476 -18.60 0.40 1.27
N THR A 477 -18.26 -0.82 0.90
CA THR A 477 -16.92 -1.21 0.44
C THR A 477 -16.65 -0.65 -0.95
N LYS A 478 -15.49 -0.02 -1.13
CA LYS A 478 -15.05 0.50 -2.43
C LYS A 478 -13.72 -0.12 -2.83
N PHE A 479 -13.62 -0.60 -4.06
CA PHE A 479 -12.40 -1.07 -4.68
C PHE A 479 -11.99 -0.06 -5.75
N ASN A 480 -10.77 0.46 -5.71
CA ASN A 480 -10.24 1.38 -6.71
C ASN A 480 -8.88 0.90 -7.22
N GLY A 481 -8.46 1.40 -8.39
CA GLY A 481 -7.07 1.35 -8.82
C GLY A 481 -6.85 0.69 -10.18
N ALA A 482 -5.62 0.28 -10.46
CA ALA A 482 -5.19 -0.25 -11.74
C ALA A 482 -4.78 -1.73 -11.73
N GLY A 483 -4.83 -2.37 -10.57
CA GLY A 483 -4.66 -3.80 -10.45
C GLY A 483 -5.91 -4.60 -10.81
N ASN A 484 -5.96 -5.85 -10.35
CA ASN A 484 -7.04 -6.77 -10.63
C ASN A 484 -7.88 -7.05 -9.38
N LEU A 485 -9.18 -7.20 -9.55
CA LEU A 485 -10.10 -7.67 -8.52
C LEU A 485 -10.65 -9.03 -8.93
N VAL A 486 -10.43 -10.07 -8.12
CA VAL A 486 -10.97 -11.40 -8.35
C VAL A 486 -12.05 -11.69 -7.32
N ILE A 487 -13.29 -11.84 -7.78
CA ILE A 487 -14.44 -12.23 -6.97
C ILE A 487 -14.61 -13.74 -7.11
N SER A 488 -14.35 -14.48 -6.04
CA SER A 488 -14.33 -15.94 -6.06
C SER A 488 -15.12 -16.55 -4.91
N GLY A 489 -15.50 -17.81 -5.09
CA GLY A 489 -16.17 -18.59 -4.06
C GLY A 489 -16.39 -20.03 -4.48
N ALA A 490 -16.40 -20.93 -3.50
CA ALA A 490 -16.84 -22.31 -3.68
C ALA A 490 -18.23 -22.47 -3.04
N SER A 491 -19.20 -22.95 -3.81
CA SER A 491 -20.43 -23.49 -3.23
C SER A 491 -20.10 -24.75 -2.42
N SER A 492 -20.94 -25.15 -1.45
CA SER A 492 -20.90 -26.48 -0.85
C SER A 492 -21.99 -27.34 -1.47
N THR A 493 -21.80 -28.66 -1.53
CA THR A 493 -22.76 -29.60 -2.15
C THR A 493 -24.13 -29.64 -1.44
N THR A 494 -24.28 -28.98 -0.29
CA THR A 494 -25.47 -29.06 0.57
C THR A 494 -26.18 -27.74 0.83
N SER A 495 -25.61 -26.57 0.47
CA SER A 495 -26.11 -25.26 0.94
C SER A 495 -26.44 -24.23 -0.17
N GLY A 496 -26.56 -24.65 -1.43
CA GLY A 496 -26.86 -23.76 -2.55
C GLY A 496 -25.66 -22.90 -3.01
N PRO A 497 -25.82 -22.15 -4.11
CA PRO A 497 -24.77 -21.26 -4.65
C PRO A 497 -24.42 -20.11 -3.69
N GLY A 498 -23.13 -19.73 -3.65
CA GLY A 498 -22.66 -18.54 -2.95
C GLY A 498 -22.93 -17.27 -3.76
N TYR A 499 -23.32 -16.18 -3.09
CA TYR A 499 -23.71 -14.92 -3.73
C TYR A 499 -22.99 -13.67 -3.16
N TRP A 500 -22.62 -12.73 -4.03
CA TRP A 500 -22.03 -11.42 -3.68
C TRP A 500 -22.91 -10.27 -4.13
N GLY A 501 -23.32 -9.37 -3.23
CA GLY A 501 -24.16 -8.21 -3.57
C GLY A 501 -23.42 -6.88 -3.47
N PHE A 502 -23.40 -6.09 -4.56
CA PHE A 502 -22.80 -4.75 -4.61
C PHE A 502 -23.90 -3.68 -4.64
N ASN A 503 -24.17 -3.04 -3.49
CA ASN A 503 -25.40 -2.27 -3.28
C ASN A 503 -25.25 -0.74 -3.45
N SER A 504 -24.16 -0.26 -4.01
CA SER A 504 -23.92 1.17 -4.18
C SER A 504 -23.17 1.47 -5.48
N THR A 505 -23.39 2.66 -6.01
CA THR A 505 -22.71 3.15 -7.21
C THR A 505 -21.21 3.36 -6.94
N GLY A 506 -20.38 3.01 -7.92
CA GLY A 506 -18.92 3.22 -7.87
C GLY A 506 -18.20 2.35 -6.84
N MET A 507 -18.76 1.18 -6.51
CA MET A 507 -18.13 0.23 -5.59
C MET A 507 -16.90 -0.45 -6.19
N ILE A 508 -16.88 -0.69 -7.49
CA ILE A 508 -15.76 -1.30 -8.20
C ILE A 508 -15.30 -0.31 -9.28
N ASN A 509 -14.23 0.42 -8.96
CA ASN A 509 -13.56 1.39 -9.80
C ASN A 509 -12.15 0.92 -10.20
N ILE A 510 -12.11 -0.22 -10.87
CA ILE A 510 -10.88 -0.89 -11.29
C ILE A 510 -10.61 -0.58 -12.77
N THR A 511 -9.41 -0.15 -13.12
CA THR A 511 -9.00 0.07 -14.52
C THR A 511 -8.33 -1.16 -15.12
N GLY A 512 -7.85 -2.08 -14.28
CA GLY A 512 -7.45 -3.42 -14.69
C GLY A 512 -8.66 -4.36 -14.85
N THR A 513 -8.43 -5.66 -14.65
CA THR A 513 -9.48 -6.67 -14.82
C THR A 513 -10.27 -6.88 -13.53
N THR A 514 -11.60 -6.91 -13.65
CA THR A 514 -12.48 -7.46 -12.62
C THR A 514 -12.94 -8.85 -13.05
N THR A 515 -12.37 -9.88 -12.43
CA THR A 515 -12.66 -11.28 -12.71
C THR A 515 -13.74 -11.81 -11.78
N ILE A 516 -14.77 -12.43 -12.34
CA ILE A 516 -15.76 -13.22 -11.61
C ILE A 516 -15.43 -14.70 -11.85
N ASN A 517 -15.02 -15.38 -10.79
CA ASN A 517 -14.70 -16.81 -10.81
C ASN A 517 -15.39 -17.52 -9.64
N ILE A 518 -16.71 -17.65 -9.75
CA ILE A 518 -17.52 -18.36 -8.74
C ILE A 518 -17.93 -19.70 -9.32
N SER A 519 -17.18 -20.73 -8.92
CA SER A 519 -17.39 -22.10 -9.39
C SER A 519 -18.49 -22.82 -8.59
N PRO A 520 -19.36 -23.62 -9.25
CA PRO A 520 -20.23 -24.55 -8.54
C PRO A 520 -19.42 -25.66 -7.84
N ALA A 521 -19.98 -26.25 -6.78
CA ALA A 521 -19.31 -27.29 -5.99
C ALA A 521 -19.38 -28.66 -6.67
N GLY A 522 -18.34 -29.03 -7.43
CA GLY A 522 -18.19 -30.39 -7.94
C GLY A 522 -19.25 -30.84 -8.95
N THR A 523 -19.15 -32.11 -9.37
CA THR A 523 -19.88 -32.72 -10.50
C THR A 523 -21.34 -33.11 -10.19
N SER A 524 -21.92 -32.64 -9.09
CA SER A 524 -23.27 -33.04 -8.67
C SER A 524 -24.35 -32.24 -9.40
N ALA A 525 -25.36 -32.93 -9.93
CA ALA A 525 -26.43 -32.39 -10.78
C ALA A 525 -27.40 -31.39 -10.10
N ASN A 526 -27.09 -30.86 -8.90
CA ASN A 526 -27.97 -30.02 -8.08
C ASN A 526 -27.30 -28.76 -7.48
N VAL A 527 -26.14 -28.33 -7.98
CA VAL A 527 -25.48 -27.09 -7.53
C VAL A 527 -25.70 -25.97 -8.55
N GLY A 528 -26.46 -24.94 -8.14
CA GLY A 528 -26.60 -23.70 -8.91
C GLY A 528 -25.24 -23.02 -9.13
N LEU A 529 -25.14 -22.25 -10.22
CA LEU A 529 -23.98 -21.40 -10.47
C LEU A 529 -23.89 -20.30 -9.39
N GLY A 530 -22.69 -19.94 -8.97
CA GLY A 530 -22.51 -18.78 -8.10
C GLY A 530 -22.92 -17.48 -8.79
N ILE A 531 -23.55 -16.55 -8.08
CA ILE A 531 -24.06 -15.27 -8.64
C ILE A 531 -23.34 -14.08 -8.02
N VAL A 532 -22.92 -13.15 -8.86
CA VAL A 532 -22.60 -11.77 -8.48
C VAL A 532 -23.76 -10.87 -8.85
N TYR A 533 -24.20 -10.08 -7.88
CA TYR A 533 -25.41 -9.28 -7.88
C TYR A 533 -25.03 -7.80 -7.86
N ALA A 534 -25.20 -7.06 -8.97
CA ALA A 534 -25.05 -5.61 -8.98
C ALA A 534 -26.37 -4.95 -8.55
N ASN A 535 -26.46 -4.47 -7.31
CA ASN A 535 -27.70 -3.94 -6.68
C ASN A 535 -27.87 -2.43 -6.87
N ALA A 536 -27.01 -1.79 -7.65
CA ALA A 536 -27.04 -0.36 -7.91
C ALA A 536 -26.57 -0.06 -9.33
N VAL A 537 -27.04 1.05 -9.89
CA VAL A 537 -26.56 1.56 -11.19
C VAL A 537 -25.06 1.84 -11.08
N ASN A 538 -24.28 1.36 -12.07
CA ASN A 538 -22.83 1.51 -12.13
C ASN A 538 -22.13 1.16 -10.81
N ALA A 539 -22.52 0.03 -10.19
CA ALA A 539 -21.73 -0.57 -9.12
C ALA A 539 -20.32 -0.90 -9.60
N PHE A 540 -20.20 -1.24 -10.89
CA PHE A 540 -18.96 -1.43 -11.63
C PHE A 540 -18.66 -0.23 -12.54
N SER A 541 -17.39 0.12 -12.69
CA SER A 541 -16.93 1.33 -13.37
C SER A 541 -16.64 1.17 -14.87
N THR A 542 -16.63 2.31 -15.56
CA THR A 542 -16.39 2.44 -17.00
C THR A 542 -15.01 1.99 -17.48
N SER A 543 -14.05 1.81 -16.57
CA SER A 543 -12.68 1.42 -16.89
C SER A 543 -12.39 -0.05 -16.67
N SER A 544 -13.29 -0.80 -16.03
CA SER A 544 -13.05 -2.20 -15.70
C SER A 544 -13.32 -3.09 -16.91
N LEU A 545 -12.33 -3.89 -17.29
CA LEU A 545 -12.59 -5.06 -18.14
C LEU A 545 -13.25 -6.12 -17.26
N MET A 546 -14.50 -6.48 -17.57
CA MET A 546 -15.22 -7.52 -16.85
C MET A 546 -14.91 -8.87 -17.47
N ASP A 547 -14.39 -9.80 -16.67
CA ASP A 547 -14.06 -11.15 -17.12
C ASP A 547 -14.81 -12.19 -16.30
N ILE A 548 -15.73 -12.93 -16.92
CA ILE A 548 -16.53 -13.95 -16.24
C ILE A 548 -15.94 -15.33 -16.57
N GLU A 549 -15.08 -15.82 -15.68
CA GLU A 549 -14.45 -17.14 -15.82
C GLU A 549 -15.39 -18.26 -15.37
N ALA A 550 -16.18 -18.02 -14.33
CA ALA A 550 -17.18 -18.97 -13.82
C ALA A 550 -18.31 -18.24 -13.07
N GLY A 551 -19.55 -18.72 -13.25
CA GLY A 551 -20.72 -18.23 -12.53
C GLY A 551 -21.67 -17.36 -13.37
N ILE A 552 -22.53 -16.63 -12.67
CA ILE A 552 -23.53 -15.71 -13.21
C ILE A 552 -23.20 -14.30 -12.73
N PHE A 553 -23.23 -13.35 -13.64
CA PHE A 553 -23.28 -11.93 -13.34
C PHE A 553 -24.70 -11.41 -13.56
N ASP A 554 -25.39 -11.12 -12.47
CA ASP A 554 -26.74 -10.55 -12.48
C ASP A 554 -26.65 -9.03 -12.29
N THR A 555 -26.97 -8.31 -13.37
CA THR A 555 -26.72 -6.87 -13.45
C THR A 555 -27.75 -6.07 -12.66
N ARG A 556 -29.02 -6.51 -12.66
CA ARG A 556 -30.26 -5.90 -12.10
C ARG A 556 -30.56 -4.45 -12.45
N TYR A 557 -29.54 -3.60 -12.42
CA TYR A 557 -29.53 -2.21 -12.82
C TYR A 557 -28.44 -2.01 -13.89
N GLY A 558 -28.57 -0.97 -14.70
CA GLY A 558 -27.59 -0.69 -15.75
C GLY A 558 -26.18 -0.48 -15.21
N GLN A 559 -25.22 -1.20 -15.79
CA GLN A 559 -23.80 -1.09 -15.46
C GLN A 559 -23.01 -0.48 -16.61
N THR A 560 -21.76 -0.10 -16.35
CA THR A 560 -20.83 0.29 -17.42
C THR A 560 -19.51 -0.46 -17.23
N PHE A 561 -18.96 -1.01 -18.32
CA PHE A 561 -17.69 -1.73 -18.34
C PHE A 561 -16.84 -1.26 -19.52
N ALA A 562 -15.51 -1.36 -19.41
CA ALA A 562 -14.60 -1.14 -20.54
C ALA A 562 -14.67 -2.28 -21.57
N GLY A 563 -15.16 -3.45 -21.21
CA GLY A 563 -15.28 -4.60 -22.09
C GLY A 563 -15.84 -5.79 -21.34
N LEU A 564 -16.37 -6.76 -22.08
CA LEU A 564 -16.90 -8.00 -21.53
C LEU A 564 -16.16 -9.20 -22.13
N THR A 565 -15.57 -10.02 -21.27
CA THR A 565 -15.00 -11.33 -21.61
C THR A 565 -15.58 -12.39 -20.70
N GLY A 566 -15.43 -13.64 -21.11
CA GLY A 566 -15.84 -14.76 -20.30
C GLY A 566 -15.86 -16.07 -21.06
N GLN A 567 -15.96 -17.14 -20.30
CA GLN A 567 -15.92 -18.51 -20.81
C GLN A 567 -17.32 -19.03 -21.16
N ALA A 568 -17.39 -20.10 -21.96
CA ALA A 568 -18.65 -20.77 -22.24
C ALA A 568 -19.29 -21.30 -20.94
N GLY A 569 -20.62 -21.26 -20.84
CA GLY A 569 -21.34 -21.66 -19.63
C GLY A 569 -21.40 -20.62 -18.51
N THR A 570 -20.90 -19.41 -18.76
CA THR A 570 -21.12 -18.23 -17.91
C THR A 570 -22.28 -17.39 -18.41
N TYR A 571 -22.85 -16.53 -17.56
CA TYR A 571 -24.06 -15.78 -17.88
C TYR A 571 -23.98 -14.31 -17.44
N VAL A 572 -24.53 -13.42 -18.27
CA VAL A 572 -24.98 -12.08 -17.88
C VAL A 572 -26.50 -12.07 -17.92
N THR A 573 -27.14 -11.72 -16.81
CA THR A 573 -28.60 -11.80 -16.66
C THR A 573 -29.15 -10.61 -15.87
N ASN A 574 -30.47 -10.54 -15.78
CA ASN A 574 -31.18 -9.62 -14.91
C ASN A 574 -32.44 -10.29 -14.37
N ASP A 575 -32.48 -10.56 -13.06
CA ASP A 575 -33.61 -11.16 -12.37
C ASP A 575 -34.80 -10.23 -12.08
N LEU A 576 -34.64 -8.92 -12.31
CA LEU A 576 -35.71 -7.95 -12.23
C LEU A 576 -36.56 -7.95 -13.51
N THR A 577 -37.76 -7.36 -13.42
CA THR A 577 -38.66 -7.18 -14.57
C THR A 577 -38.38 -5.91 -15.38
N THR A 578 -37.59 -5.00 -14.81
CA THR A 578 -37.15 -3.76 -15.48
C THR A 578 -35.87 -4.02 -16.23
N VAL A 579 -35.76 -3.51 -17.47
CA VAL A 579 -34.54 -3.66 -18.27
C VAL A 579 -33.36 -2.93 -17.61
N ALA A 580 -32.26 -3.67 -17.41
CA ALA A 580 -30.96 -3.12 -17.06
C ALA A 580 -30.18 -2.85 -18.35
N ILE A 581 -29.81 -1.59 -18.62
CA ILE A 581 -29.03 -1.23 -19.80
C ILE A 581 -27.55 -1.23 -19.44
N ASP A 582 -26.82 -2.23 -19.92
CA ASP A 582 -25.39 -2.35 -19.72
C ASP A 582 -24.62 -1.66 -20.84
N THR A 583 -23.70 -0.78 -20.46
CA THR A 583 -22.87 -0.02 -21.38
C THR A 583 -21.49 -0.65 -21.50
N ILE A 584 -21.10 -1.02 -22.72
CA ILE A 584 -19.79 -1.55 -23.05
C ILE A 584 -19.01 -0.44 -23.76
N ASN A 585 -18.03 0.17 -23.07
CA ASN A 585 -17.22 1.29 -23.56
C ASN A 585 -15.80 0.85 -23.92
N LEU A 586 -15.69 -0.08 -24.87
CA LEU A 586 -14.40 -0.61 -25.30
C LEU A 586 -13.64 0.41 -26.14
N ALA A 587 -12.61 1.01 -25.56
CA ALA A 587 -11.84 2.08 -26.20
C ALA A 587 -11.10 1.61 -27.46
N SER A 588 -10.50 0.42 -27.44
CA SER A 588 -9.75 -0.17 -28.55
C SER A 588 -9.67 -1.69 -28.43
N GLY A 589 -9.11 -2.36 -29.44
CA GLY A 589 -8.93 -3.83 -29.41
C GLY A 589 -10.24 -4.60 -29.65
N THR A 590 -10.20 -5.90 -29.39
CA THR A 590 -11.34 -6.81 -29.57
C THR A 590 -11.52 -7.66 -28.31
N GLN A 591 -12.71 -7.62 -27.70
CA GLN A 591 -13.09 -8.46 -26.57
C GLN A 591 -14.14 -9.49 -27.03
N THR A 592 -14.01 -10.73 -26.56
CA THR A 592 -14.95 -11.81 -26.88
C THR A 592 -15.58 -12.37 -25.61
N PHE A 593 -16.91 -12.33 -25.54
CA PHE A 593 -17.69 -12.99 -24.50
C PHE A 593 -18.25 -14.30 -25.05
N GLN A 594 -17.80 -15.44 -24.50
CA GLN A 594 -18.28 -16.77 -24.90
C GLN A 594 -19.48 -17.24 -24.08
N GLY A 595 -19.81 -16.53 -23.00
CA GLY A 595 -20.99 -16.78 -22.19
C GLY A 595 -22.28 -16.28 -22.82
N ASN A 596 -23.38 -16.55 -22.15
CA ASN A 596 -24.74 -16.25 -22.60
C ASN A 596 -25.22 -14.92 -22.00
N ILE A 597 -26.00 -14.13 -22.77
CA ILE A 597 -26.70 -12.94 -22.23
C ILE A 597 -28.21 -13.20 -22.28
N GLY A 598 -28.83 -13.27 -21.11
CA GLY A 598 -30.24 -13.58 -20.95
C GLY A 598 -30.51 -14.51 -19.77
N THR A 599 -31.61 -15.26 -19.83
CA THR A 599 -32.00 -16.22 -18.80
C THR A 599 -30.89 -17.23 -18.55
N ALA A 600 -30.40 -17.28 -17.32
CA ALA A 600 -29.43 -18.28 -16.90
C ALA A 600 -30.17 -19.56 -16.58
N SER A 601 -30.02 -20.59 -17.42
CA SER A 601 -30.54 -21.93 -17.15
C SER A 601 -29.41 -22.93 -17.24
N ASN A 602 -29.11 -23.60 -16.13
CA ASN A 602 -28.10 -24.64 -16.06
C ASN A 602 -28.66 -25.82 -15.24
N ASN A 603 -28.67 -27.02 -15.83
CA ASN A 603 -29.12 -28.26 -15.18
C ASN A 603 -30.46 -28.16 -14.43
N GLY A 604 -31.45 -27.44 -14.98
CA GLY A 604 -32.79 -27.30 -14.40
C GLY A 604 -32.93 -26.20 -13.33
N PHE A 605 -31.83 -25.52 -12.96
CA PHE A 605 -31.87 -24.30 -12.16
C PHE A 605 -31.91 -23.09 -13.08
N THR A 606 -33.03 -22.37 -13.05
CA THR A 606 -33.23 -21.14 -13.83
C THR A 606 -33.15 -19.94 -12.90
N VAL A 607 -32.21 -19.05 -13.19
CA VAL A 607 -32.01 -17.76 -12.53
C VAL A 607 -32.10 -16.67 -13.57
N GLY A 608 -32.76 -15.58 -13.21
CA GLY A 608 -32.76 -14.38 -14.02
C GLY A 608 -33.73 -14.40 -15.21
N GLY A 609 -33.99 -13.21 -15.74
CA GLY A 609 -34.79 -12.98 -16.94
C GLY A 609 -33.94 -12.49 -18.11
N ASN A 610 -34.58 -12.31 -19.27
CA ASN A 610 -33.94 -11.76 -20.46
C ASN A 610 -33.87 -10.22 -20.45
N TYR A 611 -34.12 -9.56 -19.32
CA TYR A 611 -34.28 -8.10 -19.21
C TYR A 611 -32.95 -7.33 -19.20
N VAL A 612 -32.02 -7.70 -20.07
CA VAL A 612 -30.75 -6.99 -20.30
C VAL A 612 -30.87 -6.19 -21.60
N GLY A 613 -30.37 -4.96 -21.61
CA GLY A 613 -30.16 -4.14 -22.82
C GLY A 613 -28.68 -3.82 -22.96
N ILE A 614 -28.22 -3.53 -24.18
CA ILE A 614 -26.80 -3.29 -24.45
C ILE A 614 -26.61 -1.94 -25.12
N THR A 615 -25.73 -1.11 -24.58
CA THR A 615 -25.22 0.10 -25.24
C THR A 615 -23.74 -0.08 -25.54
N LYS A 616 -23.35 -0.11 -26.81
CA LYS A 616 -21.95 -0.17 -27.24
C LYS A 616 -21.45 1.22 -27.60
N THR A 617 -20.45 1.67 -26.82
CA THR A 617 -19.68 2.89 -27.00
C THR A 617 -18.19 2.54 -27.13
N GLY A 618 -17.34 3.52 -27.44
CA GLY A 618 -15.91 3.30 -27.67
C GLY A 618 -15.59 2.64 -29.03
N ALA A 619 -14.38 2.85 -29.55
CA ALA A 619 -14.02 2.49 -30.91
C ALA A 619 -13.68 1.00 -31.11
N GLY A 620 -13.46 0.23 -30.04
CA GLY A 620 -13.12 -1.19 -30.09
C GLY A 620 -14.30 -2.11 -30.48
N THR A 621 -13.99 -3.39 -30.65
CA THR A 621 -14.94 -4.43 -31.07
C THR A 621 -15.33 -5.34 -29.90
N GLN A 622 -16.62 -5.46 -29.61
CA GLN A 622 -17.16 -6.48 -28.70
C GLN A 622 -17.80 -7.59 -29.52
N ILE A 623 -17.39 -8.84 -29.30
CA ILE A 623 -17.97 -10.04 -29.92
C ILE A 623 -18.73 -10.83 -28.86
N LEU A 624 -19.97 -11.21 -29.16
CA LEU A 624 -20.81 -12.05 -28.31
C LEU A 624 -21.03 -13.41 -29.00
N LYS A 625 -20.39 -14.47 -28.47
CA LYS A 625 -20.39 -15.82 -29.07
C LYS A 625 -21.30 -16.84 -28.36
N GLY A 626 -21.72 -16.58 -27.12
CA GLY A 626 -22.70 -17.45 -26.47
C GLY A 626 -24.12 -17.22 -26.97
N THR A 627 -25.09 -17.91 -26.37
CA THR A 627 -26.51 -17.74 -26.70
C THR A 627 -27.03 -16.43 -26.13
N ASN A 628 -27.35 -15.48 -27.00
CA ASN A 628 -27.90 -14.18 -26.62
C ASN A 628 -29.42 -14.16 -26.85
N THR A 629 -30.19 -13.97 -25.77
CA THR A 629 -31.67 -13.95 -25.77
C THR A 629 -32.26 -12.72 -25.08
N TYR A 630 -31.42 -11.73 -24.80
CA TYR A 630 -31.83 -10.50 -24.12
C TYR A 630 -32.89 -9.71 -24.92
N THR A 631 -33.79 -9.02 -24.22
CA THR A 631 -34.95 -8.33 -24.78
C THR A 631 -34.86 -6.81 -24.68
N GLY A 632 -33.99 -6.27 -23.81
CA GLY A 632 -33.73 -4.85 -23.73
C GLY A 632 -33.10 -4.32 -25.02
N ALA A 633 -33.32 -3.05 -25.34
CA ALA A 633 -32.85 -2.44 -26.59
C ALA A 633 -31.32 -2.53 -26.74
N THR A 634 -30.87 -2.63 -28.00
CA THR A 634 -29.45 -2.53 -28.36
C THR A 634 -29.18 -1.16 -28.96
N THR A 635 -28.18 -0.43 -28.46
CA THR A 635 -27.71 0.83 -29.06
C THR A 635 -26.24 0.68 -29.39
N VAL A 636 -25.82 0.98 -30.63
CA VAL A 636 -24.41 1.02 -31.01
C VAL A 636 -24.11 2.42 -31.53
N SER A 637 -23.21 3.13 -30.84
CA SER A 637 -22.84 4.50 -31.19
C SER A 637 -21.40 4.65 -31.67
N ALA A 638 -20.53 3.68 -31.37
CA ALA A 638 -19.14 3.67 -31.80
C ALA A 638 -18.57 2.24 -31.80
N GLY A 639 -17.56 2.00 -32.64
CA GLY A 639 -16.90 0.70 -32.76
C GLY A 639 -17.83 -0.38 -33.29
N ALA A 640 -17.56 -1.64 -32.95
CA ALA A 640 -18.34 -2.78 -33.41
C ALA A 640 -18.94 -3.60 -32.25
N LEU A 641 -20.20 -4.01 -32.41
CA LEU A 641 -20.85 -5.06 -31.62
C LEU A 641 -21.25 -6.19 -32.57
N LEU A 642 -20.54 -7.31 -32.52
CA LEU A 642 -20.75 -8.47 -33.38
C LEU A 642 -21.42 -9.61 -32.60
N LEU A 643 -22.55 -10.07 -33.09
CA LEU A 643 -23.30 -11.21 -32.61
C LEU A 643 -22.90 -12.42 -33.44
N ASN A 644 -22.05 -13.27 -32.88
CA ASN A 644 -21.53 -14.46 -33.55
C ASN A 644 -21.96 -15.77 -32.84
N GLY A 645 -22.85 -15.65 -31.86
CA GLY A 645 -23.33 -16.79 -31.09
C GLY A 645 -24.57 -17.46 -31.65
N THR A 646 -24.81 -18.67 -31.15
CA THR A 646 -25.99 -19.48 -31.48
C THR A 646 -27.15 -19.09 -30.57
N GLY A 647 -28.09 -18.29 -31.06
CA GLY A 647 -29.25 -17.80 -30.30
C GLY A 647 -30.04 -16.79 -31.13
N SER A 648 -31.30 -16.55 -30.74
CA SER A 648 -32.14 -15.55 -31.41
C SER A 648 -32.55 -14.45 -30.44
N ILE A 649 -32.07 -13.25 -30.71
CA ILE A 649 -32.64 -12.03 -30.14
C ILE A 649 -33.97 -11.80 -30.87
N SER A 650 -35.09 -11.92 -30.17
CA SER A 650 -36.44 -11.92 -30.78
C SER A 650 -37.29 -10.70 -30.43
N ALA A 651 -36.84 -9.84 -29.51
CA ALA A 651 -37.61 -8.68 -29.05
C ALA A 651 -36.77 -7.40 -28.79
N SER A 652 -35.44 -7.45 -28.94
CA SER A 652 -34.59 -6.27 -28.76
C SER A 652 -34.56 -5.42 -30.04
N THR A 653 -35.07 -4.20 -30.00
CA THR A 653 -34.84 -3.26 -31.11
C THR A 653 -33.42 -2.72 -31.06
N ALA A 654 -32.68 -2.84 -32.16
CA ALA A 654 -31.34 -2.28 -32.32
C ALA A 654 -31.37 -0.91 -33.00
N THR A 655 -30.60 0.05 -32.48
CA THR A 655 -30.35 1.35 -33.10
C THR A 655 -28.85 1.54 -33.30
N VAL A 656 -28.43 1.79 -34.53
CA VAL A 656 -27.01 1.81 -34.93
C VAL A 656 -26.71 3.14 -35.59
N SER A 657 -25.99 4.04 -34.94
CA SER A 657 -25.64 5.34 -35.52
C SER A 657 -24.28 5.81 -35.01
N GLY A 658 -23.33 5.99 -35.91
CA GLY A 658 -21.98 6.40 -35.55
C GLY A 658 -21.91 7.86 -35.09
N VAL A 659 -20.90 8.18 -34.28
CA VAL A 659 -20.64 9.56 -33.82
C VAL A 659 -20.21 10.45 -34.99
N ASN A 660 -19.35 9.93 -35.87
CA ASN A 660 -18.85 10.64 -37.05
C ASN A 660 -18.26 9.66 -38.09
N ALA A 661 -17.78 10.18 -39.22
CA ALA A 661 -17.21 9.36 -40.29
C ALA A 661 -15.97 8.53 -39.87
N SER A 662 -15.19 9.01 -38.90
CA SER A 662 -14.00 8.34 -38.36
C SER A 662 -14.29 7.40 -37.19
N ASN A 663 -15.48 7.51 -36.58
CA ASN A 663 -15.96 6.68 -35.47
C ASN A 663 -17.37 6.18 -35.78
N LYS A 664 -17.45 5.26 -36.73
CA LYS A 664 -18.69 4.62 -37.18
C LYS A 664 -19.20 3.63 -36.14
N ALA A 665 -20.49 3.33 -36.19
CA ALA A 665 -21.11 2.28 -35.39
C ALA A 665 -21.36 1.07 -36.27
N THR A 666 -20.83 -0.10 -35.89
CA THR A 666 -21.05 -1.36 -36.62
C THR A 666 -21.80 -2.34 -35.73
N TYR A 667 -22.90 -2.88 -36.25
CA TYR A 667 -23.68 -3.93 -35.60
C TYR A 667 -23.89 -5.07 -36.58
N GLY A 668 -23.96 -6.31 -36.14
CA GLY A 668 -24.21 -7.44 -37.03
C GLY A 668 -23.43 -8.68 -36.63
N GLY A 669 -22.81 -9.38 -37.57
CA GLY A 669 -22.08 -10.63 -37.34
C GLY A 669 -22.75 -11.85 -37.99
N ALA A 670 -22.48 -13.04 -37.46
CA ALA A 670 -22.94 -14.33 -37.99
C ALA A 670 -24.15 -14.95 -37.24
N GLY A 671 -24.79 -14.17 -36.36
CA GLY A 671 -25.85 -14.61 -35.47
C GLY A 671 -27.26 -14.24 -35.94
N SER A 672 -28.14 -13.96 -34.99
CA SER A 672 -29.50 -13.48 -35.26
C SER A 672 -29.75 -12.13 -34.58
N ILE A 673 -30.39 -11.22 -35.32
CA ILE A 673 -30.87 -9.92 -34.87
C ILE A 673 -32.39 -9.87 -34.94
N TYR A 674 -33.00 -8.92 -34.24
CA TYR A 674 -34.41 -8.57 -34.40
C TYR A 674 -34.54 -7.28 -35.22
N LYS A 675 -35.54 -6.45 -34.93
CA LYS A 675 -35.76 -5.15 -35.55
C LYS A 675 -34.51 -4.28 -35.42
N THR A 676 -33.98 -3.80 -36.54
CA THR A 676 -32.73 -3.03 -36.57
C THR A 676 -32.91 -1.76 -37.39
N ASN A 677 -32.59 -0.62 -36.78
CA ASN A 677 -32.59 0.70 -37.41
C ASN A 677 -31.14 1.19 -37.56
N VAL A 678 -30.68 1.32 -38.80
CA VAL A 678 -29.34 1.80 -39.13
C VAL A 678 -29.41 3.27 -39.54
N GLY A 679 -28.92 4.13 -38.65
CA GLY A 679 -28.85 5.57 -38.80
C GLY A 679 -27.56 6.06 -39.47
N ASN A 680 -27.39 7.37 -39.50
CA ASN A 680 -26.21 8.02 -40.06
C ASN A 680 -24.91 7.47 -39.46
N PHE A 681 -23.90 7.20 -40.30
CA PHE A 681 -22.63 6.54 -39.97
C PHE A 681 -22.77 5.15 -39.32
N GLY A 682 -23.97 4.58 -39.31
CA GLY A 682 -24.22 3.21 -38.89
C GLY A 682 -23.96 2.22 -40.02
N ILE A 683 -23.45 1.05 -39.66
CA ILE A 683 -23.20 -0.07 -40.56
C ILE A 683 -23.89 -1.30 -39.98
N LEU A 684 -24.72 -1.96 -40.79
CA LEU A 684 -25.11 -3.34 -40.52
C LEU A 684 -24.15 -4.27 -41.27
N GLN A 685 -23.34 -5.00 -40.52
CA GLN A 685 -22.37 -5.95 -41.06
C GLN A 685 -22.99 -7.34 -41.14
N VAL A 686 -23.11 -7.88 -42.35
CA VAL A 686 -23.67 -9.21 -42.59
C VAL A 686 -22.54 -10.21 -42.61
N GLY A 687 -22.44 -11.04 -41.57
CA GLY A 687 -21.34 -11.97 -41.38
C GLY A 687 -20.10 -11.36 -40.71
N ASP A 688 -19.17 -12.22 -40.35
CA ASP A 688 -17.87 -11.89 -39.78
C ASP A 688 -16.79 -12.83 -40.35
N ALA A 689 -15.95 -12.31 -41.25
CA ALA A 689 -14.85 -13.08 -41.83
C ALA A 689 -13.84 -13.58 -40.77
N ASN A 690 -13.78 -12.92 -39.61
CA ASN A 690 -12.85 -13.26 -38.54
C ASN A 690 -13.36 -14.39 -37.64
N ASP A 691 -14.62 -14.82 -37.79
CA ASP A 691 -15.13 -15.98 -37.04
C ASP A 691 -14.75 -17.30 -37.71
N SER A 692 -13.49 -17.69 -37.55
CA SER A 692 -12.94 -18.91 -38.14
C SER A 692 -13.65 -20.19 -37.65
N THR A 693 -14.31 -20.13 -36.50
CA THR A 693 -14.95 -21.27 -35.81
C THR A 693 -16.38 -21.54 -36.26
N ASN A 694 -17.05 -20.59 -36.92
CA ASN A 694 -18.43 -20.74 -37.36
C ASN A 694 -18.49 -21.08 -38.86
N ALA A 695 -19.06 -22.23 -39.20
CA ALA A 695 -19.21 -22.64 -40.60
C ALA A 695 -20.17 -21.72 -41.38
N SER A 696 -21.10 -21.06 -40.69
CA SER A 696 -22.04 -20.08 -41.23
C SER A 696 -21.61 -18.64 -40.92
N ARG A 697 -20.31 -18.39 -40.76
CA ARG A 697 -19.73 -17.08 -40.38
C ARG A 697 -20.17 -15.90 -41.26
N TYR A 698 -20.70 -16.14 -42.46
CA TYR A 698 -21.19 -15.09 -43.35
C TYR A 698 -22.73 -14.95 -43.36
N SER A 699 -23.47 -15.66 -42.51
CA SER A 699 -24.93 -15.57 -42.47
C SER A 699 -25.43 -14.74 -41.30
N LEU A 700 -26.25 -13.71 -41.54
CA LEU A 700 -26.96 -12.97 -40.50
C LEU A 700 -28.46 -13.17 -40.66
N THR A 701 -29.14 -13.60 -39.60
CA THR A 701 -30.61 -13.79 -39.62
C THR A 701 -31.31 -12.59 -38.99
N ALA A 702 -32.25 -11.97 -39.71
CA ALA A 702 -33.12 -10.93 -39.19
C ALA A 702 -34.52 -11.49 -38.89
N THR A 703 -34.87 -11.52 -37.61
CA THR A 703 -36.17 -11.97 -37.10
C THR A 703 -37.17 -10.83 -36.93
N GLY A 704 -36.77 -9.60 -37.26
CA GLY A 704 -37.62 -8.42 -37.37
C GLY A 704 -37.22 -7.54 -38.55
N ALA A 705 -37.94 -6.43 -38.77
CA ALA A 705 -37.67 -5.52 -39.88
C ALA A 705 -36.30 -4.84 -39.77
N VAL A 706 -35.61 -4.67 -40.90
CA VAL A 706 -34.36 -3.91 -41.00
C VAL A 706 -34.62 -2.63 -41.78
N THR A 707 -34.28 -1.49 -41.21
CA THR A 707 -34.48 -0.18 -41.84
C THR A 707 -33.19 0.60 -41.82
N THR A 708 -32.79 1.15 -42.95
CA THR A 708 -31.64 2.05 -43.08
C THR A 708 -32.11 3.48 -43.37
N THR A 709 -31.30 4.48 -43.02
CA THR A 709 -31.55 5.89 -43.36
C THR A 709 -30.36 6.52 -44.08
N SER A 710 -30.42 7.82 -44.40
CA SER A 710 -29.33 8.51 -45.10
C SER A 710 -28.00 8.44 -44.33
N GLY A 711 -26.91 8.15 -45.04
CA GLY A 711 -25.56 8.07 -44.48
C GLY A 711 -25.24 6.76 -43.74
N SER A 712 -26.13 5.77 -43.80
CA SER A 712 -25.91 4.41 -43.29
C SER A 712 -25.35 3.47 -44.38
N ALA A 713 -24.88 2.27 -44.00
CA ALA A 713 -24.43 1.25 -44.93
C ALA A 713 -24.91 -0.16 -44.56
N LEU A 714 -25.07 -1.02 -45.58
CA LEU A 714 -25.16 -2.47 -45.44
C LEU A 714 -23.88 -3.09 -46.01
N SER A 715 -23.16 -3.87 -45.20
CA SER A 715 -21.85 -4.42 -45.56
C SER A 715 -21.91 -5.93 -45.79
N PHE A 716 -21.42 -6.38 -46.94
CA PHE A 716 -21.37 -7.78 -47.36
C PHE A 716 -19.96 -8.16 -47.85
N ILE A 717 -19.59 -9.42 -47.64
CA ILE A 717 -18.32 -10.02 -48.04
C ILE A 717 -18.60 -11.13 -49.05
N LEU A 718 -17.90 -11.13 -50.17
CA LEU A 718 -17.98 -12.17 -51.21
C LEU A 718 -16.63 -12.88 -51.24
N ALA A 719 -16.52 -14.06 -50.62
CA ALA A 719 -15.27 -14.82 -50.47
C ALA A 719 -15.34 -16.23 -51.12
N GLY A 720 -16.39 -16.50 -51.88
CA GLY A 720 -16.68 -17.77 -52.53
C GLY A 720 -18.14 -17.83 -52.96
N THR A 721 -18.57 -18.97 -53.50
CA THR A 721 -19.90 -19.14 -54.13
C THR A 721 -20.95 -19.78 -53.24
N THR A 722 -20.61 -20.17 -52.00
CA THR A 722 -21.55 -20.81 -51.08
C THR A 722 -22.17 -19.78 -50.12
N ALA A 723 -23.50 -19.73 -50.05
CA ALA A 723 -24.20 -18.82 -49.14
C ALA A 723 -23.81 -19.08 -47.67
N GLY A 724 -23.57 -18.03 -46.91
CA GLY A 724 -23.32 -18.11 -45.47
C GLY A 724 -21.95 -18.66 -45.05
N SER A 725 -21.23 -19.38 -45.92
CA SER A 725 -19.89 -19.90 -45.65
C SER A 725 -18.81 -19.40 -46.62
N GLY A 726 -19.23 -19.02 -47.84
CA GLY A 726 -18.41 -18.37 -48.87
C GLY A 726 -18.79 -16.91 -49.12
N TYR A 727 -20.04 -16.51 -48.92
CA TYR A 727 -20.44 -15.10 -49.05
C TYR A 727 -21.52 -14.68 -48.03
N SER A 728 -21.59 -13.38 -47.78
CA SER A 728 -22.51 -12.74 -46.85
C SER A 728 -23.96 -12.85 -47.31
N GLN A 729 -24.81 -13.37 -46.44
CA GLN A 729 -26.25 -13.45 -46.68
C GLN A 729 -27.03 -12.91 -45.49
N LEU A 730 -27.90 -11.94 -45.77
CA LEU A 730 -28.90 -11.43 -44.83
C LEU A 730 -30.22 -12.18 -45.07
N ALA A 731 -30.58 -13.06 -44.13
CA ALA A 731 -31.82 -13.83 -44.19
C ALA A 731 -32.94 -13.09 -43.46
N MET A 732 -33.91 -12.58 -44.22
CA MET A 732 -35.02 -11.75 -43.70
C MET A 732 -36.28 -12.57 -43.35
N GLY A 733 -36.42 -13.78 -43.90
CA GLY A 733 -37.66 -14.55 -43.79
C GLY A 733 -38.85 -13.76 -44.33
N THR A 734 -39.88 -13.55 -43.51
CA THR A 734 -41.07 -12.73 -43.85
C THR A 734 -40.91 -11.23 -43.56
N ASN A 735 -39.78 -10.82 -42.99
CA ASN A 735 -39.56 -9.44 -42.56
C ASN A 735 -39.22 -8.49 -43.71
N LEU A 736 -39.59 -7.22 -43.57
CA LEU A 736 -39.30 -6.18 -44.54
C LEU A 736 -37.87 -5.63 -44.36
N LEU A 737 -37.14 -5.51 -45.47
CA LEU A 737 -35.94 -4.68 -45.58
C LEU A 737 -36.33 -3.35 -46.24
N THR A 738 -36.10 -2.24 -45.53
CA THR A 738 -36.29 -0.88 -46.04
C THR A 738 -34.94 -0.20 -46.21
N ILE A 739 -34.57 0.09 -47.45
CA ILE A 739 -33.36 0.81 -47.84
C ILE A 739 -33.71 2.29 -47.97
N GLY A 740 -33.30 3.09 -46.98
CA GLY A 740 -33.53 4.54 -46.99
C GLY A 740 -32.77 5.28 -48.09
N THR A 741 -33.22 6.48 -48.41
CA THR A 741 -32.53 7.37 -49.36
C THR A 741 -31.13 7.68 -48.84
N GLY A 742 -30.08 7.43 -49.64
CA GLY A 742 -28.69 7.71 -49.24
C GLY A 742 -27.97 6.56 -48.52
N THR A 743 -28.53 5.35 -48.49
CA THR A 743 -27.85 4.15 -47.98
C THR A 743 -26.79 3.64 -48.97
N ASP A 744 -25.61 3.31 -48.44
CA ASP A 744 -24.50 2.71 -49.17
C ASP A 744 -24.56 1.17 -49.14
N LEU A 745 -24.27 0.54 -50.28
CA LEU A 745 -23.96 -0.88 -50.35
C LEU A 745 -22.44 -1.03 -50.26
N THR A 746 -21.95 -1.60 -49.17
CA THR A 746 -20.52 -1.88 -49.01
C THR A 746 -20.24 -3.35 -49.38
N LEU A 747 -19.41 -3.58 -50.38
CA LEU A 747 -19.01 -4.91 -50.87
C LEU A 747 -17.50 -5.08 -50.80
N THR A 748 -17.07 -6.20 -50.23
CA THR A 748 -15.68 -6.68 -50.28
C THR A 748 -15.62 -7.98 -51.09
N LEU A 749 -14.81 -8.02 -52.15
CA LEU A 749 -14.59 -9.22 -52.95
C LEU A 749 -13.22 -9.83 -52.62
N ASN A 750 -13.24 -11.03 -52.04
CA ASN A 750 -12.07 -11.75 -51.52
C ASN A 750 -11.83 -13.08 -52.24
N TYR A 751 -12.33 -13.25 -53.47
CA TYR A 751 -12.02 -14.40 -54.31
C TYR A 751 -12.09 -14.01 -55.79
N ALA A 752 -11.49 -14.83 -56.66
CA ALA A 752 -11.55 -14.65 -58.11
C ALA A 752 -12.92 -15.13 -58.62
N ALA A 753 -13.83 -14.19 -58.86
CA ALA A 753 -15.18 -14.51 -59.32
C ALA A 753 -15.17 -14.97 -60.78
N SER A 754 -16.04 -15.93 -61.09
CA SER A 754 -16.26 -16.43 -62.44
C SER A 754 -17.52 -15.79 -63.04
N VAL A 755 -17.57 -15.70 -64.37
CA VAL A 755 -18.77 -15.25 -65.08
C VAL A 755 -19.95 -16.13 -64.68
N ASN A 756 -21.09 -15.51 -64.40
CA ASN A 756 -22.33 -16.09 -63.88
C ASN A 756 -22.30 -16.52 -62.41
N ASP A 757 -21.22 -16.28 -61.66
CA ASP A 757 -21.31 -16.39 -60.20
C ASP A 757 -22.44 -15.48 -59.70
N ALA A 758 -23.30 -16.04 -58.84
CA ALA A 758 -24.49 -15.37 -58.33
C ALA A 758 -24.50 -15.38 -56.80
N PHE A 759 -24.71 -14.21 -56.21
CA PHE A 759 -24.70 -14.01 -54.77
C PHE A 759 -26.07 -13.50 -54.32
N ASN A 760 -26.84 -14.36 -53.67
CA ASN A 760 -28.10 -13.98 -53.03
C ASN A 760 -27.80 -13.33 -51.68
N ILE A 761 -27.35 -12.08 -51.70
CA ILE A 761 -26.90 -11.33 -50.53
C ILE A 761 -28.06 -10.98 -49.58
N VAL A 762 -29.30 -10.90 -50.08
CA VAL A 762 -30.50 -10.80 -49.26
C VAL A 762 -31.50 -11.85 -49.70
N THR A 763 -32.08 -12.58 -48.75
CA THR A 763 -33.15 -13.57 -48.99
C THR A 763 -34.38 -13.25 -48.15
N GLY A 764 -35.58 -13.42 -48.70
CA GLY A 764 -36.84 -13.23 -47.99
C GLY A 764 -38.06 -13.56 -48.85
N THR A 765 -39.25 -13.34 -48.29
CA THR A 765 -40.54 -13.50 -49.00
C THR A 765 -41.29 -12.17 -49.18
N THR A 766 -40.76 -11.09 -48.62
CA THR A 766 -41.36 -9.75 -48.64
C THR A 766 -40.47 -8.83 -49.49
N ALA A 767 -41.06 -8.13 -50.46
CA ALA A 767 -40.33 -7.25 -51.37
C ALA A 767 -39.50 -6.21 -50.62
N VAL A 768 -38.26 -6.01 -51.05
CA VAL A 768 -37.37 -4.96 -50.52
C VAL A 768 -37.93 -3.59 -50.92
N SER A 769 -38.00 -2.66 -49.96
CA SER A 769 -38.44 -1.29 -50.21
C SER A 769 -37.22 -0.37 -50.35
N GLY A 770 -37.16 0.44 -51.41
CA GLY A 770 -36.07 1.38 -51.66
C GLY A 770 -34.87 0.79 -52.42
N LEU A 771 -33.87 1.64 -52.68
CA LEU A 771 -32.69 1.34 -53.51
C LEU A 771 -31.42 1.86 -52.85
N PHE A 772 -30.28 1.23 -53.14
CA PHE A 772 -28.99 1.77 -52.71
C PHE A 772 -28.62 3.00 -53.54
N ALA A 773 -28.11 4.02 -52.86
CA ALA A 773 -27.73 5.30 -53.47
C ALA A 773 -26.21 5.44 -53.63
N SER A 774 -25.44 4.47 -53.15
CA SER A 774 -23.98 4.44 -53.23
C SER A 774 -23.47 3.00 -53.23
N LEU A 775 -22.26 2.81 -53.76
CA LEU A 775 -21.48 1.59 -53.70
C LEU A 775 -20.10 1.92 -53.14
N ASN A 776 -19.70 1.30 -52.03
CA ASN A 776 -18.42 1.53 -51.37
C ASN A 776 -18.11 3.03 -51.18
N GLY A 777 -19.11 3.81 -50.78
CA GLY A 777 -19.02 5.26 -50.55
C GLY A 777 -19.03 6.12 -51.82
N THR A 778 -19.11 5.52 -53.01
CA THR A 778 -19.24 6.24 -54.29
C THR A 778 -20.71 6.37 -54.66
N THR A 779 -21.17 7.60 -54.90
CA THR A 779 -22.57 7.85 -55.28
C THR A 779 -22.93 7.18 -56.60
N THR A 780 -23.90 6.26 -56.56
CA THR A 780 -24.42 5.56 -57.73
C THR A 780 -25.82 5.05 -57.42
N THR A 781 -26.77 5.24 -58.34
CA THR A 781 -28.12 4.70 -58.16
C THR A 781 -28.15 3.25 -58.64
N LEU A 782 -28.30 2.32 -57.70
CA LEU A 782 -28.36 0.88 -57.98
C LEU A 782 -29.82 0.46 -58.15
N ALA A 783 -30.44 0.86 -59.26
CA ALA A 783 -31.79 0.39 -59.63
C ALA A 783 -31.75 -1.10 -60.06
N ASP A 784 -32.90 -1.76 -60.11
CA ASP A 784 -32.98 -3.14 -60.62
C ASP A 784 -32.37 -3.28 -62.02
N GLY A 785 -31.49 -4.26 -62.19
CA GLY A 785 -30.73 -4.50 -63.42
C GLY A 785 -29.51 -3.61 -63.63
N SER A 786 -29.22 -2.68 -62.72
CA SER A 786 -28.03 -1.81 -62.83
C SER A 786 -26.74 -2.62 -62.78
N THR A 787 -25.72 -2.15 -63.49
CA THR A 787 -24.38 -2.76 -63.48
C THR A 787 -23.37 -1.83 -62.84
N PHE A 788 -22.36 -2.40 -62.19
CA PHE A 788 -21.28 -1.65 -61.56
C PHE A 788 -20.00 -2.50 -61.56
N THR A 789 -18.85 -1.83 -61.42
CA THR A 789 -17.55 -2.49 -61.32
C THR A 789 -17.14 -2.67 -59.87
N LEU A 790 -16.69 -3.88 -59.51
CA LEU A 790 -16.06 -4.19 -58.24
C LEU A 790 -14.68 -4.80 -58.52
N GLY A 791 -13.62 -4.01 -58.36
CA GLY A 791 -12.30 -4.42 -58.88
C GLY A 791 -12.33 -4.49 -60.42
N SER A 792 -11.92 -5.62 -60.99
CA SER A 792 -12.00 -5.89 -62.43
C SER A 792 -13.34 -6.45 -62.90
N ASP A 793 -14.19 -6.90 -61.97
CA ASP A 793 -15.42 -7.62 -62.30
C ASP A 793 -16.58 -6.66 -62.47
N VAL A 794 -17.44 -6.93 -63.45
CA VAL A 794 -18.71 -6.22 -63.65
C VAL A 794 -19.82 -7.06 -63.05
N LEU A 795 -20.55 -6.50 -62.09
CA LEU A 795 -21.68 -7.16 -61.45
C LEU A 795 -22.97 -6.44 -61.81
N ARG A 796 -24.06 -7.22 -61.91
CA ARG A 796 -25.43 -6.73 -62.01
C ARG A 796 -26.14 -6.94 -60.70
N ILE A 797 -26.88 -5.94 -60.23
CA ILE A 797 -27.80 -6.06 -59.09
C ILE A 797 -29.22 -6.31 -59.57
N ASN A 798 -29.91 -7.26 -58.93
CA ASN A 798 -31.31 -7.53 -59.16
C ASN A 798 -32.10 -7.56 -57.85
N TYR A 799 -33.27 -6.93 -57.85
CA TYR A 799 -34.21 -6.90 -56.73
C TYR A 799 -35.34 -7.90 -57.03
N GLY A 800 -35.39 -8.99 -56.27
CA GLY A 800 -36.35 -10.06 -56.50
C GLY A 800 -37.79 -9.63 -56.18
N ALA A 801 -38.73 -9.88 -57.09
CA ALA A 801 -40.16 -9.57 -56.92
C ALA A 801 -40.79 -10.25 -55.68
N GLY A 802 -40.22 -11.37 -55.23
CA GLY A 802 -40.61 -12.09 -54.01
C GLY A 802 -39.80 -11.76 -52.76
N GLY A 803 -38.95 -10.72 -52.77
CA GLY A 803 -38.08 -10.37 -51.64
C GLY A 803 -36.67 -10.96 -51.76
N GLY A 804 -35.69 -10.12 -52.06
CA GLY A 804 -34.29 -10.52 -52.12
C GLY A 804 -33.46 -9.59 -52.99
N ILE A 805 -32.14 -9.71 -52.86
CA ILE A 805 -31.17 -8.98 -53.67
C ILE A 805 -30.13 -9.99 -54.15
N THR A 806 -29.97 -10.09 -55.45
CA THR A 806 -28.99 -10.96 -56.10
C THR A 806 -27.98 -10.11 -56.85
N LEU A 807 -26.70 -10.43 -56.67
CA LEU A 807 -25.61 -9.91 -57.50
C LEU A 807 -25.17 -11.00 -58.48
N THR A 808 -25.00 -10.68 -59.76
CA THR A 808 -24.52 -11.64 -60.77
C THR A 808 -23.32 -11.09 -61.50
N VAL A 809 -22.23 -11.86 -61.57
CA VAL A 809 -21.03 -11.50 -62.31
C VAL A 809 -21.28 -11.65 -63.80
N LEU A 810 -21.02 -10.58 -64.56
CA LEU A 810 -21.14 -10.54 -66.01
C LEU A 810 -19.78 -10.74 -66.67
N SER A 811 -19.78 -11.17 -67.93
CA SER A 811 -18.55 -11.16 -68.74
C SER A 811 -18.10 -9.71 -68.97
N VAL A 812 -16.85 -9.41 -68.64
CA VAL A 812 -16.20 -8.17 -69.06
C VAL A 812 -15.96 -8.26 -70.56
N PRO A 813 -16.40 -7.29 -71.38
CA PRO A 813 -15.99 -7.26 -72.79
C PRO A 813 -14.46 -7.15 -72.85
N GLU A 814 -13.77 -8.11 -73.47
CA GLU A 814 -12.32 -8.03 -73.66
C GLU A 814 -11.97 -6.68 -74.33
N PRO A 815 -10.84 -6.03 -73.99
CA PRO A 815 -10.40 -4.83 -74.69
C PRO A 815 -10.31 -5.19 -76.17
N SER A 816 -11.13 -4.50 -76.96
CA SER A 816 -11.46 -4.87 -78.33
C SER A 816 -10.25 -5.41 -79.08
N THR A 817 -10.42 -6.57 -79.72
CA THR A 817 -9.49 -7.19 -80.67
C THR A 817 -8.93 -6.17 -81.69
N VAL A 818 -9.59 -5.03 -81.86
CA VAL A 818 -9.17 -3.83 -82.62
C VAL A 818 -7.81 -3.26 -82.18
N VAL A 819 -7.42 -3.29 -80.90
CA VAL A 819 -6.10 -2.79 -80.46
C VAL A 819 -4.99 -3.77 -80.81
N LEU A 820 -5.25 -5.08 -80.68
CA LEU A 820 -4.29 -6.14 -81.04
C LEU A 820 -4.16 -6.30 -82.57
N LEU A 821 -5.27 -6.17 -83.31
CA LEU A 821 -5.30 -6.12 -84.77
C LEU A 821 -4.70 -4.81 -85.31
N GLY A 822 -4.93 -3.68 -84.64
CA GLY A 822 -4.36 -2.37 -84.99
C GLY A 822 -2.84 -2.30 -84.78
N GLY A 823 -2.35 -2.85 -83.66
CA GLY A 823 -0.91 -3.01 -83.40
C GLY A 823 -0.24 -4.00 -84.36
N GLY A 824 -0.87 -5.16 -84.60
CA GLY A 824 -0.38 -6.17 -85.53
C GLY A 824 -0.31 -5.69 -86.98
N ALA A 825 -1.28 -4.90 -87.44
CA ALA A 825 -1.27 -4.29 -88.76
C ALA A 825 -0.16 -3.23 -88.92
N LEU A 826 0.18 -2.50 -87.85
CA LEU A 826 1.30 -1.55 -87.85
C LEU A 826 2.66 -2.26 -87.97
N PHE A 827 2.85 -3.38 -87.25
CA PHE A 827 4.06 -4.20 -87.35
C PHE A 827 4.17 -4.88 -88.72
N LEU A 828 3.07 -5.34 -89.30
CA LEU A 828 3.05 -5.91 -90.66
C LEU A 828 3.34 -4.85 -91.73
N ALA A 829 2.81 -3.63 -91.59
CA ALA A 829 3.11 -2.52 -92.48
C ALA A 829 4.57 -2.05 -92.38
N MET A 830 5.16 -2.07 -91.18
CA MET A 830 6.59 -1.78 -90.98
C MET A 830 7.49 -2.90 -91.52
N ALA A 831 7.09 -4.17 -91.40
CA ALA A 831 7.80 -5.31 -91.97
C ALA A 831 7.76 -5.30 -93.52
N ILE A 832 6.62 -4.94 -94.12
CA ILE A 832 6.48 -4.79 -95.58
C ILE A 832 7.28 -3.59 -96.09
N ARG A 833 7.31 -2.45 -95.37
CA ARG A 833 8.20 -1.32 -95.70
C ARG A 833 9.68 -1.70 -95.65
N ARG A 834 10.12 -2.50 -94.67
CA ARG A 834 11.51 -2.99 -94.62
C ARG A 834 11.84 -3.95 -95.76
N ARG A 835 10.89 -4.80 -96.20
CA ARG A 835 11.10 -5.73 -97.31
C ARG A 835 11.19 -5.01 -98.68
N LEU A 836 10.36 -3.99 -98.90
CA LEU A 836 10.41 -3.19 -100.14
C LEU A 836 11.64 -2.26 -100.22
N ALA A 837 12.25 -1.90 -99.08
CA ALA A 837 13.51 -1.15 -99.06
C ALA A 837 14.74 -2.01 -99.38
N LEU A 838 14.65 -3.34 -99.24
CA LEU A 838 15.73 -4.29 -99.55
C LEU A 838 15.70 -4.83 -100.99
N GLU A 839 14.60 -4.65 -101.72
CA GLU A 839 14.50 -5.01 -103.15
C GLU A 839 14.86 -3.83 -104.10
N ARG A 840 15.44 -2.74 -103.57
CA ARG A 840 15.85 -1.56 -104.35
C ARG A 840 17.35 -1.20 -104.23
N ILE A 841 18.20 -2.16 -103.90
CA ILE A 841 19.67 -2.05 -103.98
C ILE A 841 20.22 -3.22 -104.80
#